data_AF-A4HX01-F1
#
_entry.id   AF-A4HX01-F1
#
_cell.length_a   1.000
_cell.length_b   1.000
_cell.length_c   1.000
_cell.angle_alpha   90.00
_cell.angle_beta   90.00
_cell.angle_gamma   90.00
#
_symmetry.space_group_name_H-M   'P 1'
#
loop_
_entity.id
_entity.type
_entity.pdbx_description
1 polymer ?
#
loop_
_entity_poly.entity_id
_entity_poly.type
_entity_poly.pdbx_seq_one_letter_code
_entity_poly.pdbx_strand_id
1 'polypeptide(L)'
;MLLLYTFVNGSEANHVYRRLALMACGDYIRNVEFQLALNGVVTDGKGTTEFCTTSIHRAKTNAEVRKMVARRASTTVTSRDRESDELRHSLRSVEQHVRWHRGRVVMVSPGHHPTWVDGAKNFLAGMCGGARVQALRSSGTHLRVTTVHQDAVMPTHARLTVNTNAIEQHLWRVRNMTPVHVYMNDDYFVNRDVAITDLFNEYGGTIVRTESAAIAGAKTGNSGLMTWADGVLGTNFFVTDELDLRHEDEVPAAVVRLWQQQDDALTLWDVEAVKEGKTPLPAVKAPNLRNAIFIMLDYAETSPPRSIAVPRVDTVDGVVAAYSSRTFGTLRPRFYATHAPFVYCTNMLRYFALRYQREFAQSMFLSRARSASDLSVPFLYNAFIMARPWQASPRFPAYITLRQQLKERQLRTASLSPSLMPAEPKAADAAGVGERQPHMEWPSQPPPKQVPGVSVEEKINVAPIELNNCDGCAPATMLVGPEKSECLFGKFSDDLRANDGFMRQVSQAQPLFFNVNAGLTKPEAADQLRAFLQELFPKPIFLENNAGGDAALSRLFGDLMALPVVGVVSYEEGVCPLVRSLALAFAGHHRGGVRVSVQRYGFGEVDATMAEVRQDLRYAQQSAMPAVACTYAAHVTVKKSRRGESLAALARRVLDAADKTGSSGVELPSTCGVGSAGLRVRGFVVDARTPGAPLRDMRAVATALAVPAQTLSLEDFRAVAVGPSEGDVVLVVSREDAEAKAVHWVNGASESDLLVTYPLPVEAYEDMGAEVRWVEWRPRAKATF
;
A
#
# COMPACT_ATOMS: atom_id res chain seq x y z
N MET A 1 -12.85 -9.64 10.87
CA MET A 1 -12.76 -9.08 9.50
C MET A 1 -12.34 -7.62 9.61
N LEU A 2 -11.51 -7.11 8.70
CA LEU A 2 -11.15 -5.68 8.61
C LEU A 2 -12.08 -4.99 7.61
N LEU A 3 -12.55 -3.78 7.93
CA LEU A 3 -13.11 -2.85 6.93
C LEU A 3 -12.01 -1.86 6.53
N LEU A 4 -11.70 -1.82 5.24
CA LEU A 4 -10.62 -1.02 4.69
C LEU A 4 -11.15 -0.06 3.64
N TYR A 5 -11.05 1.23 3.93
CA TYR A 5 -11.41 2.30 3.02
C TYR A 5 -10.19 2.79 2.24
N THR A 6 -10.37 3.11 0.97
CA THR A 6 -9.56 4.15 0.31
C THR A 6 -10.34 5.45 0.29
N PHE A 7 -9.65 6.56 0.54
CA PHE A 7 -10.27 7.88 0.54
C PHE A 7 -9.31 8.92 -0.04
N VAL A 8 -9.84 9.82 -0.87
CA VAL A 8 -9.07 10.92 -1.45
C VAL A 8 -9.83 12.25 -1.36
N ASN A 9 -9.51 13.07 -0.36
CA ASN A 9 -9.76 14.50 -0.42
C ASN A 9 -8.70 15.20 -1.29
N GLY A 10 -9.06 15.46 -2.55
CA GLY A 10 -8.13 16.05 -3.49
C GLY A 10 -7.90 17.56 -3.29
N SER A 11 -8.54 18.19 -2.31
CA SER A 11 -8.24 19.58 -1.88
C SER A 11 -7.14 19.68 -0.82
N GLU A 12 -6.71 18.57 -0.22
CA GLU A 12 -5.63 18.60 0.77
C GLU A 12 -4.30 19.01 0.14
N ALA A 13 -3.58 19.92 0.81
CA ALA A 13 -2.45 20.62 0.23
C ALA A 13 -1.28 19.70 -0.18
N ASN A 14 -0.89 18.72 0.65
CA ASN A 14 0.18 17.78 0.31
C ASN A 14 -0.22 16.92 -0.90
N HIS A 15 -1.45 16.42 -0.95
CA HIS A 15 -1.96 15.67 -2.09
C HIS A 15 -1.98 16.51 -3.37
N VAL A 16 -2.48 17.75 -3.30
CA VAL A 16 -2.46 18.70 -4.42
C VAL A 16 -1.03 18.95 -4.90
N TYR A 17 -0.09 19.18 -3.99
CA TYR A 17 1.30 19.42 -4.34
C TYR A 17 1.93 18.21 -5.04
N ARG A 18 1.68 16.99 -4.55
CA ARG A 18 2.14 15.76 -5.21
C ARG A 18 1.58 15.62 -6.62
N ARG A 19 0.30 15.95 -6.84
CA ARG A 19 -0.31 15.98 -8.18
C ARG A 19 0.32 17.02 -9.09
N LEU A 20 0.55 18.23 -8.58
CA LEU A 20 1.21 19.29 -9.35
C LEU A 20 2.64 18.92 -9.73
N ALA A 21 3.38 18.30 -8.81
CA ALA A 21 4.73 17.79 -9.08
C ALA A 21 4.72 16.70 -10.17
N LEU A 22 3.76 15.77 -10.11
CA LEU A 22 3.58 14.74 -11.15
C LEU A 22 3.19 15.35 -12.50
N MET A 23 2.23 16.29 -12.53
CA MET A 23 1.78 16.93 -13.77
C MET A 23 2.87 17.77 -14.42
N ALA A 24 3.66 18.51 -13.63
CA ALA A 24 4.68 19.39 -14.16
C ALA A 24 6.01 18.68 -14.45
N CYS A 25 6.35 17.65 -13.68
CA CYS A 25 7.71 17.11 -13.62
C CYS A 25 7.79 15.58 -13.49
N GLY A 26 6.67 14.86 -13.58
CA GLY A 26 6.62 13.42 -13.31
C GLY A 26 7.60 12.60 -14.15
N ASP A 27 7.77 12.94 -15.43
CA ASP A 27 8.72 12.24 -16.32
C ASP A 27 10.18 12.50 -15.93
N TYR A 28 10.52 13.73 -15.58
CA TYR A 28 11.88 14.08 -15.17
C TYR A 28 12.23 13.47 -13.81
N ILE A 29 11.31 13.57 -12.83
CA ILE A 29 11.45 12.93 -11.51
C ILE A 29 11.69 11.43 -11.69
N ARG A 30 10.86 10.75 -12.50
CA ARG A 30 11.02 9.31 -12.77
C ARG A 30 12.38 8.98 -13.41
N ASN A 31 12.86 9.78 -14.36
CA ASN A 31 14.17 9.59 -14.97
C ASN A 31 15.31 9.71 -13.93
N VAL A 32 15.29 10.75 -13.10
CA VAL A 32 16.26 10.94 -12.02
C VAL A 32 16.25 9.74 -11.06
N GLU A 33 15.07 9.30 -10.61
CA GLU A 33 14.93 8.14 -9.71
C GLU A 33 15.47 6.85 -10.35
N PHE A 34 15.23 6.64 -11.65
CA PHE A 34 15.74 5.47 -12.38
C PHE A 34 17.27 5.52 -12.52
N GLN A 35 17.84 6.68 -12.84
CA GLN A 35 19.30 6.82 -12.92
C GLN A 35 19.97 6.61 -11.56
N LEU A 36 19.38 7.11 -10.48
CA LEU A 36 19.89 6.86 -9.13
C LEU A 36 19.83 5.37 -8.76
N ALA A 37 18.74 4.69 -9.11
CA ALA A 37 18.61 3.26 -8.83
C ALA A 37 19.57 2.38 -9.66
N LEU A 38 19.82 2.73 -10.92
CA LEU A 38 20.67 1.95 -11.83
C LEU A 38 22.15 2.27 -11.67
N ASN A 39 22.49 3.55 -11.55
CA ASN A 39 23.86 4.05 -11.67
C ASN A 39 24.40 4.64 -10.37
N GLY A 40 23.54 4.90 -9.37
CA GLY A 40 23.89 5.64 -8.15
C GLY A 40 24.18 7.13 -8.36
N VAL A 41 24.11 7.61 -9.61
CA VAL A 41 24.39 8.99 -10.04
C VAL A 41 23.46 9.37 -11.20
N VAL A 42 23.19 10.66 -11.37
CA VAL A 42 22.46 11.20 -12.53
C VAL A 42 23.47 11.78 -13.51
N THR A 43 23.32 11.43 -14.79
CA THR A 43 24.33 11.67 -15.83
C THR A 43 24.38 13.10 -16.32
N ASP A 44 23.25 13.82 -16.30
CA ASP A 44 23.19 15.24 -16.69
C ASP A 44 23.78 16.17 -15.61
N GLY A 45 23.94 15.65 -14.39
CA GLY A 45 24.42 16.38 -13.23
C GLY A 45 23.55 17.56 -12.84
N LYS A 46 22.23 17.54 -13.09
CA LYS A 46 21.32 18.67 -12.79
C LYS A 46 20.35 18.37 -11.66
N GLY A 47 20.19 19.31 -10.73
CA GLY A 47 19.26 19.17 -9.62
C GLY A 47 17.79 19.16 -10.07
N THR A 48 16.89 18.60 -9.25
CA THR A 48 15.49 18.47 -9.69
C THR A 48 14.81 19.81 -9.91
N THR A 49 15.02 20.80 -9.04
CA THR A 49 14.43 22.15 -9.16
C THR A 49 15.04 22.98 -10.29
N GLU A 50 16.25 22.64 -10.78
CA GLU A 50 16.88 23.35 -11.90
C GLU A 50 16.10 23.13 -13.21
N PHE A 51 15.52 21.94 -13.39
CA PHE A 51 14.69 21.61 -14.55
C PHE A 51 13.20 21.77 -14.24
N CYS A 52 12.78 21.33 -13.06
CA CYS A 52 11.40 21.37 -12.59
C CYS A 52 11.09 22.73 -11.97
N THR A 53 10.85 23.78 -12.75
CA THR A 53 10.38 25.07 -12.20
C THR A 53 8.87 25.22 -12.38
N THR A 54 8.10 24.87 -11.35
CA THR A 54 6.73 25.37 -11.25
C THR A 54 6.75 26.80 -10.72
N SER A 55 5.64 27.53 -10.86
CA SER A 55 5.50 28.84 -10.19
C SER A 55 5.66 28.74 -8.67
N ILE A 56 5.45 27.56 -8.07
CA ILE A 56 5.58 27.30 -6.63
C ILE A 56 7.04 27.33 -6.20
N HIS A 57 7.96 26.82 -7.02
CA HIS A 57 9.40 26.82 -6.69
C HIS A 57 10.02 28.22 -6.69
N ARG A 58 9.28 29.25 -7.15
CA ARG A 58 9.65 30.67 -7.07
C ARG A 58 9.09 31.39 -5.84
N ALA A 59 8.33 30.69 -4.99
CA ALA A 59 7.84 31.25 -3.73
C ALA A 59 9.02 31.61 -2.82
N LYS A 60 8.91 32.75 -2.13
CA LYS A 60 9.94 33.27 -1.24
C LYS A 60 9.77 32.78 0.18
N THR A 61 8.53 32.61 0.65
CA THR A 61 8.22 32.19 2.03
C THR A 61 7.39 30.92 2.09
N ASN A 62 7.46 30.21 3.22
CA ASN A 62 6.66 29.01 3.46
C ASN A 62 5.14 29.28 3.31
N ALA A 63 4.68 30.45 3.78
CA ALA A 63 3.31 30.93 3.60
C ALA A 63 2.94 31.03 2.12
N GLU A 64 3.84 31.57 1.28
CA GLU A 64 3.61 31.70 -0.15
C GLU A 64 3.47 30.34 -0.83
N VAL A 65 4.32 29.35 -0.49
CA VAL A 65 4.20 27.97 -1.02
C VAL A 65 2.81 27.41 -0.74
N ARG A 66 2.36 27.43 0.53
CA ARG A 66 1.05 26.91 0.91
C ARG A 66 -0.08 27.65 0.22
N LYS A 67 -0.02 28.99 0.15
CA LYS A 67 -1.01 29.81 -0.56
C LYS A 67 -1.07 29.49 -2.05
N MET A 68 0.07 29.29 -2.70
CA MET A 68 0.12 28.91 -4.11
C MET A 68 -0.47 27.51 -4.35
N VAL A 69 -0.16 26.53 -3.50
CA VAL A 69 -0.74 25.19 -3.55
C VAL A 69 -2.25 25.23 -3.33
N ALA A 70 -2.73 25.92 -2.29
CA ALA A 70 -4.16 26.07 -1.99
C ALA A 70 -4.92 26.75 -3.13
N ARG A 71 -4.34 27.80 -3.74
CA ARG A 71 -4.91 28.43 -4.93
C ARG A 71 -4.99 27.44 -6.10
N ARG A 72 -3.96 26.64 -6.33
CA ARG A 72 -4.00 25.61 -7.38
C ARG A 72 -5.05 24.55 -7.09
N ALA A 73 -5.23 24.13 -5.83
CA ALA A 73 -6.27 23.20 -5.42
C ALA A 73 -7.64 23.66 -5.95
N SER A 74 -8.00 24.94 -5.76
CA SER A 74 -9.27 25.48 -6.26
C SER A 74 -9.49 25.37 -7.79
N THR A 75 -8.41 25.21 -8.56
CA THR A 75 -8.44 25.12 -10.03
C THR A 75 -8.14 23.73 -10.59
N THR A 76 -7.46 22.86 -9.83
CA THR A 76 -7.01 21.52 -10.27
C THR A 76 -7.82 20.38 -9.65
N VAL A 77 -8.54 20.66 -8.56
CA VAL A 77 -9.52 19.74 -7.96
C VAL A 77 -10.60 19.50 -9.00
N THR A 78 -10.62 18.28 -9.51
CA THR A 78 -11.69 17.79 -10.38
C THR A 78 -12.91 17.44 -9.54
N SER A 79 -14.04 17.13 -10.18
CA SER A 79 -15.20 16.63 -9.46
C SER A 79 -14.90 15.38 -8.61
N ARG A 80 -13.92 14.56 -9.03
CA ARG A 80 -13.49 13.34 -8.33
C ARG A 80 -12.72 13.61 -7.03
N ASP A 81 -12.30 14.84 -6.83
CA ASP A 81 -11.40 15.24 -5.74
C ASP A 81 -12.15 15.93 -4.58
N ARG A 82 -13.45 16.18 -4.76
CA ARG A 82 -14.27 16.92 -3.80
C ARG A 82 -14.91 15.95 -2.82
N GLU A 83 -14.57 16.10 -1.54
CA GLU A 83 -15.33 15.48 -0.45
C GLU A 83 -16.72 16.13 -0.38
N SER A 84 -17.76 15.33 -0.67
CA SER A 84 -19.17 15.75 -0.65
C SER A 84 -19.97 15.09 0.50
N ASP A 85 -19.28 14.79 1.60
CA ASP A 85 -19.75 14.00 2.75
C ASP A 85 -20.05 12.53 2.40
N GLU A 86 -19.53 12.02 1.28
CA GLU A 86 -19.76 10.64 0.81
C GLU A 86 -19.16 9.64 1.80
N LEU A 87 -17.89 9.82 2.16
CA LEU A 87 -17.20 8.95 3.13
C LEU A 87 -17.91 8.94 4.49
N ARG A 88 -18.39 10.11 4.93
CA ARG A 88 -19.11 10.28 6.20
C ARG A 88 -20.38 9.43 6.20
N HIS A 89 -21.19 9.55 5.15
CA HIS A 89 -22.44 8.80 5.05
C HIS A 89 -22.21 7.33 4.72
N SER A 90 -21.14 6.98 4.00
CA SER A 90 -20.70 5.60 3.82
C SER A 90 -20.46 4.93 5.18
N LEU A 91 -19.70 5.58 6.07
CA LEU A 91 -19.46 5.05 7.42
C LEU A 91 -20.73 5.00 8.27
N ARG A 92 -21.66 5.97 8.14
CA ARG A 92 -22.99 5.88 8.75
C ARG A 92 -23.78 4.68 8.24
N SER A 93 -23.74 4.42 6.94
CA SER A 93 -24.41 3.29 6.29
C SER A 93 -23.92 1.96 6.87
N VAL A 94 -22.60 1.83 7.09
CA VAL A 94 -21.99 0.66 7.74
C VAL A 94 -22.44 0.52 9.20
N GLU A 95 -22.43 1.59 9.99
CA GLU A 95 -22.92 1.55 11.39
C GLU A 95 -24.41 1.24 11.48
N GLN A 96 -25.20 1.73 10.52
CA GLN A 96 -26.64 1.50 10.47
C GLN A 96 -26.98 0.04 10.19
N HIS A 97 -26.24 -0.58 9.26
CA HIS A 97 -26.65 -1.84 8.62
C HIS A 97 -25.69 -3.02 8.81
N VAL A 98 -24.46 -2.81 9.29
CA VAL A 98 -23.47 -3.89 9.56
C VAL A 98 -23.20 -4.00 11.06
N ARG A 99 -24.28 -4.03 11.85
CA ARG A 99 -24.23 -3.92 13.32
C ARG A 99 -23.56 -5.06 14.06
N TRP A 100 -23.27 -6.18 13.38
CA TRP A 100 -22.52 -7.31 13.95
C TRP A 100 -21.00 -7.12 13.85
N HIS A 101 -20.52 -6.21 13.01
CA HIS A 101 -19.10 -6.01 12.80
C HIS A 101 -18.44 -5.43 14.07
N ARG A 102 -17.32 -6.03 14.49
CA ARG A 102 -16.51 -5.61 15.66
C ARG A 102 -15.05 -5.34 15.30
N GLY A 103 -14.71 -5.50 14.02
CA GLY A 103 -13.34 -5.36 13.54
C GLY A 103 -12.90 -3.91 13.43
N ARG A 104 -11.64 -3.73 13.03
CA ARG A 104 -11.09 -2.39 12.80
C ARG A 104 -11.69 -1.77 11.54
N VAL A 105 -11.79 -0.44 11.56
CA VAL A 105 -12.03 0.37 10.38
C VAL A 105 -10.75 1.15 10.10
N VAL A 106 -10.12 0.87 8.97
CA VAL A 106 -8.90 1.53 8.52
C VAL A 106 -9.20 2.28 7.24
N MET A 107 -8.64 3.47 7.11
CA MET A 107 -8.76 4.31 5.92
C MET A 107 -7.37 4.63 5.40
N VAL A 108 -7.08 4.26 4.16
CA VAL A 108 -5.84 4.62 3.49
C VAL A 108 -6.08 5.87 2.67
N SER A 109 -5.32 6.93 2.96
CA SER A 109 -5.42 8.22 2.30
C SER A 109 -4.04 8.82 2.00
N PRO A 110 -3.93 9.79 1.08
CA PRO A 110 -2.70 10.55 0.85
C PRO A 110 -2.34 11.55 1.97
N GLY A 111 -2.77 11.32 3.22
CA GLY A 111 -2.34 12.09 4.39
C GLY A 111 -3.39 12.98 5.04
N HIS A 112 -4.63 12.97 4.55
CA HIS A 112 -5.74 13.67 5.20
C HIS A 112 -6.54 12.75 6.12
N HIS A 113 -6.96 13.30 7.24
CA HIS A 113 -7.97 12.73 8.13
C HIS A 113 -9.28 13.52 7.97
N PRO A 114 -10.47 12.88 7.94
CA PRO A 114 -11.72 13.60 7.76
C PRO A 114 -12.02 14.54 8.92
N THR A 115 -12.35 15.80 8.62
CA THR A 115 -12.53 16.87 9.63
C THR A 115 -13.79 16.72 10.47
N TRP A 116 -14.76 15.94 9.98
CA TRP A 116 -16.00 15.64 10.72
C TRP A 116 -15.81 14.58 11.81
N VAL A 117 -14.68 13.85 11.81
CA VAL A 117 -14.31 12.92 12.89
C VAL A 117 -13.86 13.72 14.12
N ASP A 118 -14.49 13.42 15.25
CA ASP A 118 -14.20 13.97 16.56
C ASP A 118 -12.87 13.44 17.09
N GLY A 119 -11.87 14.31 17.19
CA GLY A 119 -10.55 13.96 17.66
C GLY A 119 -10.54 13.39 19.08
N ALA A 120 -11.37 13.91 19.99
CA ALA A 120 -11.41 13.44 21.37
C ALA A 120 -11.95 12.02 21.45
N LYS A 121 -13.06 11.74 20.76
CA LYS A 121 -13.66 10.42 20.72
C LYS A 121 -12.74 9.42 20.02
N ASN A 122 -12.20 9.76 18.85
CA ASN A 122 -11.35 8.87 18.07
C ASN A 122 -10.03 8.54 18.78
N PHE A 123 -9.48 9.49 19.56
CA PHE A 123 -8.24 9.30 20.30
C PHE A 123 -8.44 8.56 21.64
N LEU A 124 -9.53 8.87 22.37
CA LEU A 124 -9.71 8.41 23.76
C LEU A 124 -10.67 7.23 23.92
N ALA A 125 -11.72 7.12 23.11
CA ALA A 125 -12.83 6.22 23.41
C ALA A 125 -12.47 4.72 23.38
N GLY A 126 -11.35 4.35 22.74
CA GLY A 126 -10.79 2.99 22.82
C GLY A 126 -10.46 2.59 24.27
N MET A 127 -9.90 3.52 25.06
CA MET A 127 -9.45 3.26 26.43
C MET A 127 -10.23 3.97 27.52
N CYS A 128 -10.81 5.14 27.23
CA CYS A 128 -11.45 6.02 28.18
C CYS A 128 -12.94 6.16 27.92
N GLY A 129 -13.68 6.47 28.99
CA GLY A 129 -15.07 6.90 28.93
C GLY A 129 -15.93 6.28 30.03
N GLY A 130 -17.00 6.97 30.40
CA GLY A 130 -17.93 6.49 31.42
C GLY A 130 -18.80 5.31 30.96
N ALA A 131 -19.81 4.98 31.76
CA ALA A 131 -20.73 3.87 31.50
C ALA A 131 -21.37 3.92 30.09
N ARG A 132 -21.65 5.10 29.55
CA ARG A 132 -22.18 5.27 28.18
C ARG A 132 -21.22 4.78 27.11
N VAL A 133 -19.94 5.18 27.16
CA VAL A 133 -18.93 4.74 26.18
C VAL A 133 -18.62 3.24 26.36
N GLN A 134 -18.60 2.77 27.61
CA GLN A 134 -18.47 1.34 27.90
C GLN A 134 -19.62 0.53 27.29
N ALA A 135 -20.86 1.01 27.38
CA ALA A 135 -22.01 0.37 26.76
C ALA A 135 -21.89 0.33 25.23
N LEU A 136 -21.42 1.42 24.60
CA LEU A 136 -21.15 1.44 23.15
C LEU A 136 -20.10 0.41 22.75
N ARG A 137 -19.00 0.30 23.52
CA ARG A 137 -17.95 -0.72 23.32
C ARG A 137 -18.52 -2.12 23.37
N SER A 138 -19.30 -2.42 24.41
CA SER A 138 -19.95 -3.73 24.59
C SER A 138 -21.00 -4.01 23.51
N SER A 139 -21.67 -2.98 22.98
CA SER A 139 -22.61 -3.12 21.86
C SER A 139 -21.92 -3.28 20.50
N GLY A 140 -20.62 -2.97 20.42
CA GLY A 140 -19.82 -3.09 19.21
C GLY A 140 -19.88 -1.93 18.23
N THR A 141 -20.26 -0.74 18.70
CA THR A 141 -20.09 0.50 17.94
C THR A 141 -18.60 0.74 17.68
N HIS A 142 -18.25 1.21 16.48
CA HIS A 142 -16.87 1.57 16.18
C HIS A 142 -16.49 2.84 16.96
N LEU A 143 -15.55 2.67 17.89
CA LEU A 143 -15.01 3.75 18.71
C LEU A 143 -13.73 4.35 18.13
N ARG A 144 -13.28 3.83 16.97
CA ARG A 144 -12.06 4.25 16.32
C ARG A 144 -12.13 4.03 14.80
N VAL A 145 -11.67 5.02 14.05
CA VAL A 145 -11.28 4.92 12.64
C VAL A 145 -9.82 5.33 12.54
N THR A 146 -8.98 4.43 12.01
CA THR A 146 -7.55 4.70 11.84
C THR A 146 -7.28 5.16 10.41
N THR A 147 -6.84 6.41 10.25
CA THR A 147 -6.33 6.87 8.95
C THR A 147 -4.85 6.55 8.83
N VAL A 148 -4.46 5.90 7.74
CA VAL A 148 -3.10 5.51 7.39
C VAL A 148 -2.70 6.26 6.13
N HIS A 149 -1.52 6.87 6.13
CA HIS A 149 -0.97 7.47 4.92
C HIS A 149 -0.63 6.38 3.90
N GLN A 150 -1.02 6.55 2.63
CA GLN A 150 -0.80 5.56 1.57
C GLN A 150 0.67 5.14 1.44
N ASP A 151 1.61 6.06 1.63
CA ASP A 151 3.05 5.79 1.58
C ASP A 151 3.55 4.80 2.64
N ALA A 152 2.76 4.53 3.68
CA ALA A 152 3.04 3.49 4.67
C ALA A 152 2.76 2.06 4.14
N VAL A 153 1.89 1.93 3.13
CA VAL A 153 1.61 0.66 2.45
C VAL A 153 2.35 0.55 1.12
N MET A 154 2.77 1.66 0.52
CA MET A 154 3.55 1.65 -0.71
C MET A 154 5.02 1.29 -0.48
N PRO A 155 5.65 0.55 -1.40
CA PRO A 155 7.12 0.45 -1.45
C PRO A 155 7.76 1.84 -1.56
N THR A 156 8.91 2.05 -0.92
CA THR A 156 9.57 3.37 -0.79
C THR A 156 9.73 4.10 -2.14
N HIS A 157 10.12 3.39 -3.18
CA HIS A 157 10.35 3.92 -4.54
C HIS A 157 9.06 4.19 -5.35
N ALA A 158 7.92 3.68 -4.88
CA ALA A 158 6.62 3.81 -5.53
C ALA A 158 5.74 4.90 -4.90
N ARG A 159 6.23 5.57 -3.84
CA ARG A 159 5.44 6.49 -3.01
C ARG A 159 4.90 7.69 -3.78
N LEU A 160 5.64 8.26 -4.73
CA LEU A 160 5.09 9.34 -5.56
C LEU A 160 4.12 8.77 -6.60
N THR A 161 2.88 8.51 -6.20
CA THR A 161 1.81 8.04 -7.08
C THR A 161 0.46 8.58 -6.65
N VAL A 162 -0.40 8.84 -7.64
CA VAL A 162 -1.84 9.07 -7.47
C VAL A 162 -2.66 8.03 -8.24
N ASN A 163 -2.00 6.96 -8.69
CA ASN A 163 -2.65 5.83 -9.34
C ASN A 163 -3.30 4.93 -8.28
N THR A 164 -4.63 5.00 -8.18
CA THR A 164 -5.35 4.18 -7.20
C THR A 164 -5.21 2.69 -7.47
N ASN A 165 -5.05 2.24 -8.72
CA ASN A 165 -4.83 0.81 -9.00
C ASN A 165 -3.52 0.34 -8.35
N ALA A 166 -2.45 1.14 -8.47
CA ALA A 166 -1.17 0.85 -7.82
C ALA A 166 -1.26 0.87 -6.29
N ILE A 167 -2.07 1.75 -5.71
CA ILE A 167 -2.31 1.80 -4.26
C ILE A 167 -3.09 0.57 -3.79
N GLU A 168 -4.16 0.21 -4.52
CA GLU A 168 -5.04 -0.91 -4.19
C GLU A 168 -4.29 -2.25 -4.20
N GLN A 169 -3.36 -2.43 -5.14
CA GLN A 169 -2.45 -3.60 -5.21
C GLN A 169 -1.60 -3.81 -3.94
N HIS A 170 -1.49 -2.79 -3.09
CA HIS A 170 -0.67 -2.81 -1.88
C HIS A 170 -1.47 -2.73 -0.57
N LEU A 171 -2.80 -2.69 -0.64
CA LEU A 171 -3.64 -2.62 0.57
C LEU A 171 -3.45 -3.81 1.52
N TRP A 172 -3.06 -4.99 1.01
CA TRP A 172 -2.71 -6.16 1.83
C TRP A 172 -1.53 -5.90 2.81
N ARG A 173 -0.76 -4.82 2.60
CA ARG A 173 0.34 -4.39 3.48
C ARG A 173 -0.12 -3.59 4.70
N VAL A 174 -1.41 -3.25 4.81
CA VAL A 174 -1.97 -2.70 6.05
C VAL A 174 -1.69 -3.68 7.19
N ARG A 175 -1.10 -3.17 8.28
CA ARG A 175 -0.70 -3.98 9.43
C ARG A 175 -1.92 -4.61 10.10
N ASN A 176 -1.74 -5.83 10.62
CA ASN A 176 -2.80 -6.69 11.16
C ASN A 176 -3.96 -6.93 10.17
N MET A 177 -3.63 -7.10 8.89
CA MET A 177 -4.60 -7.53 7.88
C MET A 177 -5.20 -8.88 8.27
N THR A 178 -6.53 -9.01 8.19
CA THR A 178 -7.24 -10.27 8.45
C THR A 178 -7.16 -11.20 7.23
N PRO A 179 -7.38 -12.52 7.38
CA PRO A 179 -7.40 -13.46 6.24
C PRO A 179 -8.37 -13.03 5.13
N VAL A 180 -9.49 -12.43 5.52
CA VAL A 180 -10.46 -11.76 4.64
C VAL A 180 -10.74 -10.34 5.12
N HIS A 181 -10.89 -9.40 4.19
CA HIS A 181 -11.23 -8.01 4.49
C HIS A 181 -12.26 -7.48 3.49
N VAL A 182 -13.04 -6.48 3.92
CA VAL A 182 -13.93 -5.74 3.02
C VAL A 182 -13.22 -4.47 2.61
N TYR A 183 -13.04 -4.31 1.31
CA TYR A 183 -12.58 -3.08 0.70
C TYR A 183 -13.78 -2.19 0.34
N MET A 184 -13.70 -0.94 0.77
CA MET A 184 -14.67 0.11 0.52
C MET A 184 -13.95 1.26 -0.20
N ASN A 185 -14.58 1.83 -1.22
CA ASN A 185 -14.26 3.19 -1.61
C ASN A 185 -15.14 4.16 -0.79
N ASP A 186 -14.80 5.45 -0.81
CA ASP A 186 -15.56 6.50 -0.12
C ASP A 186 -17.00 6.67 -0.60
N ASP A 187 -17.28 6.27 -1.84
CA ASP A 187 -18.59 6.37 -2.49
C ASP A 187 -19.46 5.10 -2.39
N TYR A 188 -19.09 4.10 -1.58
CA TYR A 188 -19.85 2.84 -1.45
C TYR A 188 -20.76 2.86 -0.23
N PHE A 189 -22.03 2.51 -0.40
CA PHE A 189 -23.04 2.57 0.66
C PHE A 189 -23.69 1.21 0.91
N VAL A 190 -23.93 0.91 2.19
CA VAL A 190 -24.72 -0.23 2.65
C VAL A 190 -26.14 0.27 2.93
N ASN A 191 -27.14 -0.28 2.26
CA ASN A 191 -28.48 0.34 2.24
C ASN A 191 -29.56 -0.51 2.92
N ARG A 192 -29.22 -1.74 3.31
CA ARG A 192 -30.03 -2.64 4.13
C ARG A 192 -29.13 -3.46 5.04
N ASP A 193 -29.70 -4.03 6.10
CA ASP A 193 -28.95 -4.82 7.08
C ASP A 193 -28.23 -5.98 6.38
N VAL A 194 -26.90 -6.02 6.52
CA VAL A 194 -26.03 -7.02 5.90
C VAL A 194 -25.80 -8.15 6.89
N ALA A 195 -26.12 -9.38 6.51
CA ALA A 195 -25.71 -10.58 7.21
C ALA A 195 -24.30 -11.01 6.77
N ILE A 196 -23.63 -11.84 7.58
CA ILE A 196 -22.33 -12.40 7.17
C ILE A 196 -22.45 -13.24 5.89
N THR A 197 -23.61 -13.85 5.67
CA THR A 197 -23.95 -14.66 4.48
C THR A 197 -24.08 -13.83 3.20
N ASP A 198 -24.22 -12.51 3.31
CA ASP A 198 -24.19 -11.63 2.14
C ASP A 198 -22.73 -11.38 1.69
N LEU A 199 -21.76 -11.58 2.57
CA LEU A 199 -20.34 -11.35 2.28
C LEU A 199 -19.60 -12.65 1.99
N PHE A 200 -20.04 -13.76 2.60
CA PHE A 200 -19.43 -15.08 2.49
C PHE A 200 -20.47 -16.16 2.25
N ASN A 201 -20.12 -17.19 1.47
CA ASN A 201 -20.91 -18.42 1.37
C ASN A 201 -20.63 -19.35 2.56
N GLU A 202 -21.29 -20.51 2.57
CA GLU A 202 -21.18 -21.55 3.60
C GLU A 202 -19.77 -22.15 3.78
N TYR A 203 -18.90 -22.03 2.77
CA TYR A 203 -17.49 -22.47 2.83
C TYR A 203 -16.54 -21.38 3.34
N GLY A 204 -17.06 -20.19 3.63
CA GLY A 204 -16.27 -19.00 3.93
C GLY A 204 -15.66 -18.33 2.70
N GLY A 205 -16.04 -18.75 1.49
CA GLY A 205 -15.64 -18.11 0.24
C GLY A 205 -16.39 -16.81 0.01
N THR A 206 -15.75 -15.86 -0.67
CA THR A 206 -16.30 -14.52 -0.83
C THR A 206 -17.46 -14.50 -1.82
N ILE A 207 -18.44 -13.62 -1.60
CA ILE A 207 -19.50 -13.35 -2.57
C ILE A 207 -19.01 -12.30 -3.57
N VAL A 208 -18.72 -12.74 -4.79
CA VAL A 208 -18.30 -11.90 -5.91
C VAL A 208 -19.52 -11.35 -6.63
N ARG A 209 -19.71 -10.03 -6.58
CA ARG A 209 -20.85 -9.35 -7.23
C ARG A 209 -20.43 -8.72 -8.55
N THR A 210 -21.20 -8.98 -9.59
CA THR A 210 -20.95 -8.44 -10.93
C THR A 210 -22.22 -7.86 -11.53
N GLU A 211 -22.03 -6.94 -12.46
CA GLU A 211 -23.09 -6.47 -13.37
C GLU A 211 -23.53 -7.58 -14.31
N SER A 212 -24.62 -7.35 -15.06
CA SER A 212 -25.13 -8.31 -16.06
C SER A 212 -24.26 -8.36 -17.33
N ALA A 213 -23.55 -7.28 -17.63
CA ALA A 213 -22.80 -7.15 -18.87
C ALA A 213 -21.50 -7.97 -18.82
N ALA A 214 -21.34 -8.88 -19.79
CA ALA A 214 -20.08 -9.57 -20.04
C ALA A 214 -19.07 -8.65 -20.73
N ILE A 215 -17.79 -8.80 -20.39
CA ILE A 215 -16.68 -8.07 -20.98
C ILE A 215 -16.34 -8.73 -22.32
N ALA A 216 -16.91 -8.20 -23.41
CA ALA A 216 -16.81 -8.78 -24.76
C ALA A 216 -15.49 -8.47 -25.49
N GLY A 217 -14.40 -8.15 -24.78
CA GLY A 217 -13.12 -7.84 -25.41
C GLY A 217 -11.93 -7.95 -24.47
N ALA A 218 -10.78 -8.26 -25.05
CA ALA A 218 -9.49 -8.35 -24.38
C ALA A 218 -8.42 -7.76 -25.30
N LYS A 219 -7.79 -6.66 -24.88
CA LYS A 219 -6.65 -6.06 -25.60
C LYS A 219 -5.63 -5.55 -24.59
N THR A 220 -4.35 -5.65 -24.91
CA THR A 220 -3.29 -5.03 -24.09
C THR A 220 -3.53 -3.54 -23.95
N GLY A 221 -3.47 -3.03 -22.73
CA GLY A 221 -3.62 -1.61 -22.45
C GLY A 221 -2.43 -0.77 -22.95
N ASN A 222 -2.70 0.46 -23.37
CA ASN A 222 -1.67 1.46 -23.66
C ASN A 222 -1.37 2.31 -22.41
N SER A 223 -0.31 3.12 -22.46
CA SER A 223 0.14 3.96 -21.34
C SER A 223 -0.81 5.12 -20.99
N GLY A 224 -1.73 5.47 -21.88
CA GLY A 224 -2.76 6.48 -21.63
C GLY A 224 -4.09 5.84 -21.25
N LEU A 225 -4.87 6.48 -20.38
CA LEU A 225 -6.25 6.06 -20.14
C LEU A 225 -7.21 6.99 -20.90
N MET A 226 -7.66 6.56 -22.08
CA MET A 226 -8.69 7.30 -22.82
C MET A 226 -10.07 7.11 -22.20
N THR A 227 -10.41 5.87 -21.84
CA THR A 227 -11.65 5.52 -21.15
C THR A 227 -11.38 4.52 -20.03
N TRP A 228 -12.24 4.47 -19.01
CA TRP A 228 -12.19 3.42 -17.99
C TRP A 228 -12.30 2.01 -18.61
N ALA A 229 -13.10 1.87 -19.67
CA ALA A 229 -13.27 0.62 -20.39
C ALA A 229 -11.95 0.10 -20.98
N ASP A 230 -11.04 0.96 -21.42
CA ASP A 230 -9.73 0.51 -21.92
C ASP A 230 -8.91 -0.20 -20.85
N GLY A 231 -8.96 0.27 -19.59
CA GLY A 231 -8.31 -0.41 -18.46
C GLY A 231 -8.97 -1.74 -18.10
N VAL A 232 -10.30 -1.84 -18.24
CA VAL A 232 -11.03 -3.10 -18.07
C VAL A 232 -10.63 -4.11 -19.14
N LEU A 233 -10.56 -3.70 -20.41
CA LEU A 233 -10.13 -4.56 -21.52
C LEU A 233 -8.66 -4.98 -21.39
N GLY A 234 -7.80 -4.07 -20.88
CA GLY A 234 -6.42 -4.33 -20.48
C GLY A 234 -6.31 -5.43 -19.45
N THR A 235 -7.06 -5.29 -18.35
CA THR A 235 -7.11 -6.30 -17.30
C THR A 235 -7.71 -7.61 -17.81
N ASN A 236 -8.77 -7.57 -18.63
CA ASN A 236 -9.43 -8.76 -19.20
C ASN A 236 -8.50 -9.55 -20.13
N PHE A 237 -7.64 -8.87 -20.90
CA PHE A 237 -6.58 -9.52 -21.68
C PHE A 237 -5.63 -10.29 -20.78
N PHE A 238 -5.12 -9.64 -19.74
CA PHE A 238 -4.18 -10.25 -18.83
C PHE A 238 -4.75 -11.50 -18.15
N VAL A 239 -5.97 -11.43 -17.62
CA VAL A 239 -6.61 -12.58 -16.97
C VAL A 239 -6.94 -13.70 -17.96
N THR A 240 -7.27 -13.38 -19.22
CA THR A 240 -7.51 -14.39 -20.26
C THR A 240 -6.23 -15.17 -20.58
N ASP A 241 -5.12 -14.46 -20.79
CA ASP A 241 -3.82 -15.09 -21.07
C ASP A 241 -3.39 -15.99 -19.91
N GLU A 242 -3.50 -15.51 -18.66
CA GLU A 242 -2.99 -16.24 -17.49
C GLU A 242 -3.90 -17.37 -16.99
N LEU A 243 -5.22 -17.22 -17.04
CA LEU A 243 -6.16 -18.21 -16.48
C LEU A 243 -6.73 -19.19 -17.50
N ASP A 244 -6.88 -18.76 -18.75
CA ASP A 244 -7.57 -19.55 -19.77
C ASP A 244 -6.60 -20.16 -20.79
N LEU A 245 -5.55 -19.43 -21.17
CA LEU A 245 -4.63 -19.87 -22.22
C LEU A 245 -3.35 -20.55 -21.70
N ARG A 246 -2.91 -20.24 -20.48
CA ARG A 246 -1.71 -20.81 -19.86
C ARG A 246 -2.04 -21.84 -18.79
N HIS A 247 -1.20 -22.87 -18.71
CA HIS A 247 -1.28 -23.84 -17.61
C HIS A 247 -0.90 -23.15 -16.28
N GLU A 248 -1.50 -23.59 -15.16
CA GLU A 248 -1.26 -22.95 -13.86
C GLU A 248 0.20 -23.04 -13.36
N ASP A 249 0.95 -24.03 -13.84
CA ASP A 249 2.36 -24.27 -13.55
C ASP A 249 3.31 -23.65 -14.59
N GLU A 250 2.78 -23.04 -15.65
CA GLU A 250 3.56 -22.30 -16.65
C GLU A 250 3.99 -20.95 -16.06
N VAL A 251 5.12 -20.98 -15.36
CA VAL A 251 5.76 -19.81 -14.79
C VAL A 251 7.11 -19.58 -15.47
N PRO A 252 7.36 -18.40 -16.07
CA PRO A 252 8.65 -18.10 -16.69
C PRO A 252 9.80 -18.32 -15.70
N ALA A 253 10.89 -18.95 -16.14
CA ALA A 253 12.04 -19.25 -15.27
C ALA A 253 12.63 -17.98 -14.61
N ALA A 254 12.57 -16.83 -15.29
CA ALA A 254 12.95 -15.53 -14.72
C ALA A 254 12.10 -15.17 -13.49
N VAL A 255 10.79 -15.42 -13.50
CA VAL A 255 9.90 -15.19 -12.36
C VAL A 255 10.23 -16.12 -11.20
N VAL A 256 10.46 -17.40 -11.47
CA VAL A 256 10.87 -18.37 -10.43
C VAL A 256 12.20 -17.98 -9.79
N ARG A 257 13.16 -17.49 -10.58
CA ARG A 257 14.43 -16.96 -10.06
C ARG A 257 14.23 -15.75 -9.17
N LEU A 258 13.29 -14.86 -9.49
CA LEU A 258 12.96 -13.72 -8.61
C LEU A 258 12.34 -14.18 -7.29
N TRP A 259 11.57 -15.26 -7.28
CA TRP A 259 11.06 -15.84 -6.03
C TRP A 259 12.19 -16.43 -5.17
N GLN A 260 13.21 -17.02 -5.81
CA GLN A 260 14.39 -17.54 -5.14
C GLN A 260 15.32 -16.40 -4.66
N GLN A 261 15.44 -15.29 -5.40
CA GLN A 261 16.27 -14.15 -5.04
C GLN A 261 15.52 -13.21 -4.06
N GLN A 262 15.54 -13.54 -2.77
CA GLN A 262 15.07 -12.65 -1.72
C GLN A 262 16.26 -12.01 -1.00
N ASP A 263 16.22 -10.69 -0.80
CA ASP A 263 17.28 -9.92 -0.11
C ASP A 263 18.70 -10.11 -0.68
N ASP A 264 18.81 -10.19 -2.01
CA ASP A 264 20.05 -10.44 -2.76
C ASP A 264 20.71 -11.80 -2.46
N ALA A 265 20.02 -12.71 -1.76
CA ALA A 265 20.44 -14.08 -1.51
C ALA A 265 19.55 -15.07 -2.27
N LEU A 266 20.17 -16.10 -2.87
CA LEU A 266 19.41 -17.20 -3.46
C LEU A 266 18.90 -18.12 -2.34
N THR A 267 17.60 -18.10 -2.11
CA THR A 267 16.91 -19.02 -1.20
C THR A 267 16.75 -20.36 -1.90
N LEU A 268 17.50 -21.36 -1.43
CA LEU A 268 17.26 -22.75 -1.77
C LEU A 268 16.11 -23.27 -0.91
N TRP A 269 15.12 -23.87 -1.56
CA TRP A 269 13.97 -24.45 -0.90
C TRP A 269 14.30 -25.89 -0.53
N ASP A 270 14.13 -26.22 0.75
CA ASP A 270 14.29 -27.60 1.23
C ASP A 270 13.14 -28.45 0.67
N VAL A 271 13.51 -29.44 -0.14
CA VAL A 271 12.59 -30.36 -0.81
C VAL A 271 11.67 -31.05 0.20
N GLU A 272 12.22 -31.53 1.31
CA GLU A 272 11.44 -32.23 2.33
C GLU A 272 10.54 -31.27 3.09
N ALA A 273 11.04 -30.07 3.43
CA ALA A 273 10.21 -29.06 4.06
C ALA A 273 9.05 -28.58 3.16
N VAL A 274 9.26 -28.50 1.84
CA VAL A 274 8.17 -28.22 0.88
C VAL A 274 7.18 -29.37 0.80
N LYS A 275 7.66 -30.63 0.72
CA LYS A 275 6.79 -31.83 0.72
C LYS A 275 5.93 -31.91 1.98
N GLU A 276 6.53 -31.65 3.14
CA GLU A 276 5.86 -31.61 4.45
C GLU A 276 4.99 -30.35 4.64
N GLY A 277 4.96 -29.43 3.67
CA GLY A 277 4.20 -28.18 3.74
C GLY A 277 4.68 -27.21 4.82
N LYS A 278 5.93 -27.38 5.29
CA LYS A 278 6.60 -26.59 6.33
C LYS A 278 7.26 -25.32 5.79
N THR A 279 7.45 -25.20 4.48
CA THR A 279 8.02 -24.00 3.86
C THR A 279 6.90 -23.10 3.32
N PRO A 280 6.43 -22.09 4.08
CA PRO A 280 5.64 -21.02 3.51
C PRO A 280 6.52 -20.16 2.59
N LEU A 281 5.89 -19.35 1.73
CA LEU A 281 6.60 -18.29 1.03
C LEU A 281 7.33 -17.40 2.03
N PRO A 282 8.54 -16.94 1.67
CA PRO A 282 9.08 -15.76 2.34
C PRO A 282 8.05 -14.64 2.24
N ALA A 283 7.95 -13.83 3.28
CA ALA A 283 7.12 -12.64 3.25
C ALA A 283 7.47 -11.83 2.00
N VAL A 284 6.50 -11.63 1.09
CA VAL A 284 6.73 -11.02 -0.21
C VAL A 284 7.21 -9.59 -0.02
N LYS A 285 8.51 -9.37 -0.23
CA LYS A 285 9.08 -8.03 -0.32
C LYS A 285 8.85 -7.53 -1.73
N ALA A 286 8.46 -6.26 -1.86
CA ALA A 286 8.47 -5.63 -3.18
C ALA A 286 9.92 -5.64 -3.70
N PRO A 287 10.16 -5.90 -5.00
CA PRO A 287 11.50 -5.83 -5.55
C PRO A 287 12.06 -4.42 -5.31
N ASN A 288 13.35 -4.33 -5.02
CA ASN A 288 14.01 -3.03 -4.99
C ASN A 288 13.88 -2.35 -6.37
N LEU A 289 13.98 -1.02 -6.43
CA LEU A 289 13.77 -0.26 -7.68
C LEU A 289 14.65 -0.75 -8.84
N ARG A 290 15.90 -1.12 -8.57
CA ARG A 290 16.82 -1.65 -9.60
C ARG A 290 16.28 -2.95 -10.21
N ASN A 291 15.89 -3.91 -9.38
CA ASN A 291 15.30 -5.16 -9.83
C ASN A 291 13.97 -4.91 -10.53
N ALA A 292 13.15 -3.98 -10.01
CA ALA A 292 11.89 -3.58 -10.64
C ALA A 292 12.10 -3.00 -12.06
N ILE A 293 13.16 -2.22 -12.29
CA ILE A 293 13.50 -1.70 -13.61
C ILE A 293 13.87 -2.83 -14.58
N PHE A 294 14.74 -3.75 -14.17
CA PHE A 294 15.08 -4.91 -15.01
C PHE A 294 13.87 -5.77 -15.32
N ILE A 295 13.02 -5.98 -14.31
CA ILE A 295 11.73 -6.66 -14.42
C ILE A 295 10.84 -5.97 -15.47
N MET A 296 10.76 -4.64 -15.47
CA MET A 296 9.95 -3.90 -16.44
C MET A 296 10.49 -3.99 -17.86
N LEU A 297 11.81 -3.92 -18.04
CA LEU A 297 12.46 -4.05 -19.36
C LEU A 297 12.20 -5.45 -19.94
N ASP A 298 12.45 -6.49 -19.14
CA ASP A 298 12.17 -7.88 -19.51
C ASP A 298 10.68 -8.09 -19.83
N TYR A 299 9.77 -7.46 -19.08
CA TYR A 299 8.33 -7.50 -19.40
C TYR A 299 8.01 -6.86 -20.75
N ALA A 300 8.55 -5.66 -21.02
CA ALA A 300 8.32 -4.93 -22.26
C ALA A 300 8.83 -5.68 -23.49
N GLU A 301 9.98 -6.35 -23.39
CA GLU A 301 10.56 -7.15 -24.48
C GLU A 301 9.80 -8.45 -24.75
N THR A 302 9.21 -9.06 -23.72
CA THR A 302 8.57 -10.39 -23.81
C THR A 302 7.05 -10.35 -23.98
N SER A 303 6.41 -9.18 -23.82
CA SER A 303 4.95 -9.04 -23.83
C SER A 303 4.48 -7.98 -24.85
N PRO A 304 4.59 -8.25 -26.16
CA PRO A 304 4.16 -7.30 -27.19
C PRO A 304 2.65 -7.07 -27.15
N PRO A 305 2.16 -5.90 -27.63
CA PRO A 305 0.75 -5.60 -27.71
C PRO A 305 -0.02 -6.66 -28.50
N ARG A 306 -1.13 -7.13 -27.94
CA ARG A 306 -1.96 -8.21 -28.49
C ARG A 306 -3.43 -7.97 -28.18
N SER A 307 -4.30 -8.63 -28.94
CA SER A 307 -5.74 -8.67 -28.66
C SER A 307 -6.27 -10.08 -28.82
N ILE A 308 -7.27 -10.43 -28.01
CA ILE A 308 -7.95 -11.72 -28.03
C ILE A 308 -9.43 -11.42 -28.26
N ALA A 309 -10.01 -12.06 -29.28
CA ALA A 309 -11.45 -12.06 -29.46
C ALA A 309 -12.06 -12.97 -28.39
N VAL A 310 -12.81 -12.39 -27.45
CA VAL A 310 -13.50 -13.13 -26.40
C VAL A 310 -14.96 -13.30 -26.85
N PRO A 311 -15.41 -14.51 -27.21
CA PRO A 311 -16.79 -14.75 -27.55
C PRO A 311 -17.67 -14.50 -26.32
N ARG A 312 -18.87 -13.94 -26.54
CA ARG A 312 -19.85 -13.83 -25.46
C ARG A 312 -20.43 -15.20 -25.17
N VAL A 313 -20.58 -15.48 -23.88
CA VAL A 313 -21.29 -16.65 -23.38
C VAL A 313 -22.53 -16.12 -22.67
N ASP A 314 -23.68 -16.23 -23.34
CA ASP A 314 -24.92 -15.56 -22.92
C ASP A 314 -25.85 -16.48 -22.11
N THR A 315 -25.47 -17.75 -21.89
CA THR A 315 -26.28 -18.72 -21.13
C THR A 315 -25.58 -19.14 -19.84
N VAL A 316 -26.37 -19.38 -18.78
CA VAL A 316 -25.88 -19.89 -17.49
C VAL A 316 -25.14 -21.20 -17.68
N ASP A 317 -25.67 -22.12 -18.49
CA ASP A 317 -25.03 -23.40 -18.78
C ASP A 317 -23.67 -23.23 -19.46
N GLY A 318 -23.54 -22.25 -20.37
CA GLY A 318 -22.27 -21.93 -21.00
C GLY A 318 -21.25 -21.38 -20.01
N VAL A 319 -21.67 -20.52 -19.08
CA VAL A 319 -20.81 -19.99 -18.01
C VAL A 319 -20.35 -21.14 -17.11
N VAL A 320 -21.27 -21.98 -16.63
CA VAL A 320 -20.97 -23.13 -15.77
C VAL A 320 -20.03 -24.10 -16.48
N ALA A 321 -20.27 -24.40 -17.75
CA ALA A 321 -19.40 -25.26 -18.54
C ALA A 321 -17.98 -24.68 -18.68
N ALA A 322 -17.85 -23.37 -18.93
CA ALA A 322 -16.55 -22.72 -19.07
C ALA A 322 -15.75 -22.76 -17.76
N TYR A 323 -16.39 -22.51 -16.62
CA TYR A 323 -15.74 -22.57 -15.30
C TYR A 323 -15.47 -24.01 -14.83
N SER A 324 -16.27 -24.98 -15.27
CA SER A 324 -16.07 -26.41 -14.97
C SER A 324 -15.03 -27.08 -15.87
N SER A 325 -14.64 -26.42 -16.96
CA SER A 325 -13.65 -26.94 -17.89
C SER A 325 -12.30 -27.14 -17.21
N ARG A 326 -11.81 -28.39 -17.22
CA ARG A 326 -10.47 -28.76 -16.76
C ARG A 326 -9.38 -28.47 -17.80
N THR A 327 -9.77 -28.16 -19.04
CA THR A 327 -8.84 -27.98 -20.16
C THR A 327 -8.52 -26.51 -20.38
N PHE A 328 -7.23 -26.20 -20.43
CA PHE A 328 -6.73 -24.92 -20.95
C PHE A 328 -7.22 -24.72 -22.40
N GLY A 329 -7.41 -23.46 -22.78
CA GLY A 329 -8.01 -23.05 -24.06
C GLY A 329 -9.50 -22.72 -23.98
N THR A 330 -10.21 -23.07 -22.89
CA THR A 330 -11.60 -22.63 -22.68
C THR A 330 -11.63 -21.21 -22.13
N LEU A 331 -12.13 -20.27 -22.92
CA LEU A 331 -12.27 -18.87 -22.52
C LEU A 331 -13.43 -18.70 -21.54
N ARG A 332 -13.13 -18.25 -20.32
CA ARG A 332 -14.15 -18.05 -19.28
C ARG A 332 -14.81 -16.68 -19.44
N PRO A 333 -16.14 -16.59 -19.49
CA PRO A 333 -16.82 -15.31 -19.56
C PRO A 333 -16.59 -14.54 -18.25
N ARG A 334 -16.29 -13.24 -18.38
CA ARG A 334 -16.08 -12.33 -17.24
C ARG A 334 -17.04 -11.17 -17.34
N PHE A 335 -17.45 -10.66 -16.19
CA PHE A 335 -18.47 -9.63 -16.07
C PHE A 335 -17.89 -8.37 -15.45
N TYR A 336 -18.52 -7.22 -15.74
CA TYR A 336 -18.11 -5.97 -15.10
C TYR A 336 -18.30 -6.07 -13.58
N ALA A 337 -17.29 -5.66 -12.81
CA ALA A 337 -17.39 -5.61 -11.36
C ALA A 337 -18.40 -4.55 -10.94
N THR A 338 -19.26 -4.86 -9.96
CA THR A 338 -20.15 -3.84 -9.38
C THR A 338 -19.32 -2.78 -8.65
N HIS A 339 -19.76 -1.53 -8.67
CA HIS A 339 -19.20 -0.49 -7.81
C HIS A 339 -19.85 -0.62 -6.42
N ALA A 340 -19.38 -1.59 -5.66
CA ALA A 340 -19.93 -1.95 -4.36
C ALA A 340 -18.78 -2.52 -3.49
N PRO A 341 -19.00 -2.69 -2.17
CA PRO A 341 -17.99 -3.27 -1.30
C PRO A 341 -17.43 -4.58 -1.86
N PHE A 342 -16.10 -4.69 -1.94
CA PHE A 342 -15.43 -5.90 -2.39
C PHE A 342 -14.95 -6.70 -1.18
N VAL A 343 -15.16 -8.01 -1.18
CA VAL A 343 -14.66 -8.89 -0.12
C VAL A 343 -13.46 -9.65 -0.67
N TYR A 344 -12.29 -9.39 -0.10
CA TYR A 344 -11.02 -9.95 -0.56
C TYR A 344 -10.46 -10.97 0.41
N CYS A 345 -10.10 -12.14 -0.12
CA CYS A 345 -9.12 -13.04 0.48
C CYS A 345 -7.72 -12.42 0.36
N THR A 346 -7.12 -12.06 1.48
CA THR A 346 -5.85 -11.33 1.55
C THR A 346 -4.70 -12.11 0.90
N ASN A 347 -4.69 -13.45 1.01
CA ASN A 347 -3.65 -14.28 0.40
C ASN A 347 -3.64 -14.19 -1.13
N MET A 348 -4.79 -13.95 -1.76
CA MET A 348 -4.83 -13.75 -3.22
C MET A 348 -4.08 -12.48 -3.62
N LEU A 349 -4.22 -11.39 -2.86
CA LEU A 349 -3.48 -10.14 -3.12
C LEU A 349 -1.96 -10.32 -2.88
N ARG A 350 -1.58 -11.11 -1.87
CA ARG A 350 -0.16 -11.48 -1.64
C ARG A 350 0.39 -12.30 -2.80
N TYR A 351 -0.39 -13.26 -3.30
CA TYR A 351 -0.03 -14.05 -4.48
C TYR A 351 0.16 -13.17 -5.70
N PHE A 352 -0.75 -12.23 -5.99
CA PHE A 352 -0.58 -11.29 -7.10
C PHE A 352 0.70 -10.46 -6.97
N ALA A 353 0.95 -9.92 -5.78
CA ALA A 353 2.16 -9.13 -5.53
C ALA A 353 3.46 -9.93 -5.74
N LEU A 354 3.41 -11.26 -5.58
CA LEU A 354 4.55 -12.14 -5.82
C LEU A 354 4.64 -12.63 -7.28
N ARG A 355 3.56 -13.21 -7.80
CA ARG A 355 3.51 -13.86 -9.11
C ARG A 355 3.52 -12.86 -10.26
N TYR A 356 2.93 -11.69 -10.03
CA TYR A 356 2.73 -10.66 -11.05
C TYR A 356 3.49 -9.37 -10.75
N GLN A 357 4.63 -9.52 -10.05
CA GLN A 357 5.53 -8.39 -9.77
C GLN A 357 6.01 -7.70 -11.06
N ARG A 358 6.11 -8.42 -12.19
CA ARG A 358 6.56 -7.86 -13.47
C ARG A 358 5.52 -6.94 -14.08
N GLU A 359 4.27 -7.35 -14.00
CA GLU A 359 3.11 -6.64 -14.49
C GLU A 359 2.76 -5.46 -13.59
N PHE A 360 2.79 -5.65 -12.27
CA PHE A 360 2.52 -4.57 -11.30
C PHE A 360 3.58 -3.47 -11.35
N ALA A 361 4.84 -3.81 -11.66
CA ALA A 361 5.90 -2.81 -11.82
C ALA A 361 5.57 -1.74 -12.88
N GLN A 362 4.85 -2.11 -13.95
CA GLN A 362 4.41 -1.15 -14.98
C GLN A 362 3.54 -0.04 -14.38
N SER A 363 2.46 -0.43 -13.68
CA SER A 363 1.55 0.55 -13.04
C SER A 363 2.23 1.31 -11.90
N MET A 364 3.17 0.67 -11.19
CA MET A 364 3.83 1.23 -10.03
C MET A 364 4.88 2.29 -10.38
N PHE A 365 5.68 2.06 -11.42
CA PHE A 365 6.85 2.88 -11.72
C PHE A 365 6.72 3.71 -13.00
N LEU A 366 5.96 3.26 -14.01
CA LEU A 366 5.75 4.02 -15.24
C LEU A 366 4.50 4.90 -15.17
N SER A 367 3.41 4.38 -14.60
CA SER A 367 2.10 5.02 -14.59
C SER A 367 1.76 5.60 -13.22
N ARG A 368 2.34 6.76 -12.86
CA ARG A 368 2.06 7.45 -11.58
C ARG A 368 0.62 8.00 -11.47
N ALA A 369 -0.14 7.93 -12.56
CA ALA A 369 -1.58 8.13 -12.62
C ALA A 369 -2.22 6.94 -13.37
N ARG A 370 -3.55 6.77 -13.26
CA ARG A 370 -4.24 5.62 -13.88
C ARG A 370 -3.97 5.53 -15.38
N SER A 371 -3.68 4.33 -15.85
CA SER A 371 -3.36 3.96 -17.23
C SER A 371 -4.22 2.79 -17.69
N ALA A 372 -4.44 2.63 -18.99
CA ALA A 372 -5.10 1.43 -19.51
C ALA A 372 -4.24 0.16 -19.35
N SER A 373 -2.92 0.33 -19.18
CA SER A 373 -1.98 -0.76 -18.86
C SER A 373 -2.02 -1.20 -17.39
N ASP A 374 -2.79 -0.52 -16.54
CA ASP A 374 -2.95 -0.93 -15.15
C ASP A 374 -3.76 -2.23 -15.05
N LEU A 375 -3.39 -3.07 -14.09
CA LEU A 375 -4.23 -4.19 -13.66
C LEU A 375 -5.17 -3.72 -12.55
N SER A 376 -6.47 -3.68 -12.86
CA SER A 376 -7.51 -3.29 -11.93
C SER A 376 -7.81 -4.42 -10.95
N VAL A 377 -7.56 -4.17 -9.66
CA VAL A 377 -7.61 -5.20 -8.60
C VAL A 377 -8.97 -5.90 -8.50
N PRO A 378 -10.13 -5.23 -8.58
CA PRO A 378 -11.41 -5.91 -8.52
C PRO A 378 -11.60 -6.94 -9.64
N PHE A 379 -11.26 -6.58 -10.89
CA PHE A 379 -11.39 -7.46 -12.04
C PHE A 379 -10.40 -8.63 -11.97
N LEU A 380 -9.16 -8.34 -11.57
CA LEU A 380 -8.13 -9.35 -11.39
C LEU A 380 -8.52 -10.35 -10.30
N TYR A 381 -8.93 -9.86 -9.12
CA TYR A 381 -9.36 -10.69 -8.00
C TYR A 381 -10.54 -11.58 -8.37
N ASN A 382 -11.61 -11.00 -8.94
CA ASN A 382 -12.82 -11.72 -9.30
C ASN A 382 -12.53 -12.87 -10.27
N ALA A 383 -11.63 -12.66 -11.24
CA ALA A 383 -11.26 -13.71 -12.19
C ALA A 383 -10.51 -14.87 -11.51
N PHE A 384 -9.52 -14.57 -10.68
CA PHE A 384 -8.69 -15.58 -10.03
C PHE A 384 -9.39 -16.33 -8.91
N ILE A 385 -10.20 -15.65 -8.10
CA ILE A 385 -10.91 -16.31 -6.99
C ILE A 385 -11.93 -17.34 -7.50
N MET A 386 -12.52 -17.09 -8.67
CA MET A 386 -13.47 -18.02 -9.30
C MET A 386 -12.78 -19.17 -10.06
N ALA A 387 -11.56 -18.96 -10.57
CA ALA A 387 -10.89 -19.95 -11.41
C ALA A 387 -9.82 -20.78 -10.67
N ARG A 388 -9.02 -20.15 -9.80
CA ARG A 388 -7.82 -20.74 -9.20
C ARG A 388 -7.57 -20.28 -7.75
N PRO A 389 -8.53 -20.42 -6.81
CA PRO A 389 -8.38 -19.94 -5.43
C PRO A 389 -7.24 -20.61 -4.64
N TRP A 390 -6.79 -21.81 -5.03
CA TRP A 390 -5.65 -22.49 -4.40
C TRP A 390 -4.31 -21.80 -4.67
N GLN A 391 -4.17 -21.04 -5.77
CA GLN A 391 -2.92 -20.35 -6.09
C GLN A 391 -2.55 -19.29 -5.04
N ALA A 392 -3.53 -18.81 -4.27
CA ALA A 392 -3.30 -17.93 -3.14
C ALA A 392 -2.47 -18.59 -2.02
N SER A 393 -2.40 -19.93 -1.97
CA SER A 393 -1.61 -20.64 -0.98
C SER A 393 -0.12 -20.36 -1.16
N PRO A 394 0.61 -20.06 -0.08
CA PRO A 394 2.06 -19.99 -0.14
C PRO A 394 2.75 -21.30 -0.57
N ARG A 395 2.06 -22.44 -0.44
CA ARG A 395 2.60 -23.74 -0.88
C ARG A 395 2.64 -23.85 -2.40
N PHE A 396 1.81 -23.10 -3.13
CA PHE A 396 1.76 -23.22 -4.58
C PHE A 396 3.03 -22.70 -5.26
N PRO A 397 3.53 -21.48 -5.01
CA PRO A 397 4.81 -21.05 -5.61
C PRO A 397 6.01 -21.85 -5.11
N ALA A 398 5.96 -22.39 -3.89
CA ALA A 398 6.96 -23.33 -3.36
C ALA A 398 7.05 -24.59 -4.23
N TYR A 399 5.90 -25.19 -4.54
CA TYR A 399 5.79 -26.35 -5.42
C TYR A 399 6.32 -26.06 -6.84
N ILE A 400 5.95 -24.92 -7.44
CA ILE A 400 6.47 -24.51 -8.75
C ILE A 400 8.00 -24.35 -8.72
N THR A 401 8.52 -23.73 -7.67
CA THR A 401 9.98 -23.54 -7.50
C THR A 401 10.69 -24.89 -7.39
N LEU A 402 10.14 -25.83 -6.62
CA LEU A 402 10.68 -27.18 -6.47
C LEU A 402 10.68 -27.94 -7.81
N ARG A 403 9.60 -27.85 -8.59
CA ARG A 403 9.54 -28.46 -9.94
C ARG A 403 10.62 -27.92 -10.86
N GLN A 404 10.81 -26.60 -10.87
CA GLN A 404 11.85 -25.98 -11.67
C GLN A 404 13.24 -26.46 -11.25
N GLN A 405 13.51 -26.56 -9.94
CA GLN A 405 14.80 -27.06 -9.42
C GLN A 405 15.05 -28.52 -9.80
N LEU A 406 14.04 -29.39 -9.72
CA LEU A 406 14.17 -30.80 -10.13
C LEU A 406 14.41 -30.93 -11.63
N LYS A 407 13.70 -30.15 -12.45
CA LYS A 407 13.92 -30.08 -13.91
C LYS A 407 15.35 -29.65 -14.24
N GLU A 408 15.87 -28.63 -13.55
CA GLU A 408 17.26 -28.17 -13.72
C GLU A 408 18.28 -29.22 -13.27
N ARG A 409 18.04 -29.94 -12.17
CA ARG A 409 18.90 -31.04 -11.72
C ARG A 409 18.93 -32.19 -12.73
N GLN A 410 17.78 -32.62 -13.22
CA GLN A 410 17.68 -33.66 -14.24
C GLN A 410 18.44 -33.28 -15.51
N LEU A 411 18.30 -32.03 -15.98
CA LEU A 411 19.04 -31.51 -17.12
C LEU A 411 20.56 -31.52 -16.89
N ARG A 412 21.02 -31.14 -15.68
CA ARG A 412 22.45 -31.21 -15.32
C ARG A 412 22.97 -32.65 -15.29
N THR A 413 22.23 -33.58 -14.70
CA THR A 413 22.61 -35.00 -14.66
C THR A 413 22.67 -35.60 -16.07
N ALA A 414 21.71 -35.25 -16.94
CA ALA A 414 21.72 -35.67 -18.34
C ALA A 414 22.92 -35.07 -19.12
N SER A 415 23.32 -33.82 -18.82
CA SER A 415 24.49 -33.20 -19.47
C SER A 415 25.84 -33.77 -19.03
N LEU A 416 25.91 -34.41 -17.86
CA LEU A 416 27.12 -35.02 -17.31
C LEU A 416 27.28 -36.50 -17.68
N SER A 417 26.30 -37.13 -18.34
CA SER A 417 26.46 -38.50 -18.80
C SER A 417 27.52 -38.54 -19.92
N PRO A 418 28.63 -39.31 -19.77
CA PRO A 418 29.70 -39.33 -20.74
C PRO A 418 29.21 -39.93 -22.06
N SER A 419 29.03 -39.08 -23.06
CA SER A 419 28.83 -39.53 -24.45
C SER A 419 30.10 -40.25 -24.90
N LEU A 420 29.99 -41.57 -24.99
CA LEU A 420 30.86 -42.51 -25.70
C LEU A 420 31.83 -41.82 -26.66
N MET A 421 33.11 -41.78 -26.29
CA MET A 421 34.20 -41.34 -27.18
C MET A 421 34.13 -42.17 -28.48
N PRO A 422 34.06 -41.54 -29.66
CA PRO A 422 34.02 -42.27 -30.93
C PRO A 422 35.33 -43.06 -31.10
N ALA A 423 35.21 -44.34 -31.41
CA ALA A 423 36.36 -45.19 -31.73
C ALA A 423 37.14 -44.63 -32.92
N GLU A 424 38.48 -44.63 -32.81
CA GLU A 424 39.40 -44.11 -33.81
C GLU A 424 39.13 -44.69 -35.23
N PRO A 425 39.20 -43.87 -36.29
CA PRO A 425 38.93 -44.31 -37.64
C PRO A 425 40.07 -45.23 -38.14
N LYS A 426 39.71 -46.45 -38.56
CA LYS A 426 40.65 -47.34 -39.26
C LYS A 426 40.99 -46.76 -40.63
N ALA A 427 42.29 -46.56 -40.85
CA ALA A 427 42.87 -46.19 -42.14
C ALA A 427 42.56 -47.27 -43.19
N ALA A 428 41.86 -46.89 -44.27
CA ALA A 428 41.67 -47.73 -45.43
C ALA A 428 42.01 -46.91 -46.69
N ASP A 429 43.19 -47.23 -47.21
CA ASP A 429 43.70 -47.23 -48.57
C ASP A 429 43.07 -46.32 -49.64
N ALA A 430 43.95 -45.47 -50.16
CA ALA A 430 43.81 -44.66 -51.34
C ALA A 430 43.89 -45.51 -52.63
N ALA A 431 42.80 -45.55 -53.40
CA ALA A 431 42.85 -45.82 -54.84
C ALA A 431 41.53 -45.41 -55.50
N GLY A 432 41.59 -44.68 -56.61
CA GLY A 432 40.45 -44.50 -57.51
C GLY A 432 39.99 -43.07 -57.69
N VAL A 433 40.73 -42.35 -58.55
CA VAL A 433 40.33 -41.07 -59.14
C VAL A 433 39.29 -41.33 -60.23
N GLY A 434 38.18 -40.60 -60.18
CA GLY A 434 37.31 -40.40 -61.34
C GLY A 434 35.96 -41.11 -61.26
N GLU A 435 34.94 -40.40 -60.80
CA GLU A 435 33.78 -40.02 -61.61
C GLU A 435 32.79 -39.23 -60.73
N ARG A 436 32.25 -38.16 -61.30
CA ARG A 436 31.29 -37.26 -60.66
C ARG A 436 30.00 -38.04 -60.36
N GLN A 437 29.78 -38.44 -59.12
CA GLN A 437 28.46 -38.89 -58.66
C GLN A 437 27.65 -37.72 -58.08
N PRO A 438 26.35 -37.59 -58.41
CA PRO A 438 25.52 -36.46 -58.02
C PRO A 438 25.09 -36.56 -56.56
N HIS A 439 24.99 -35.40 -55.91
CA HIS A 439 24.24 -35.14 -54.68
C HIS A 439 24.19 -36.31 -53.69
N MET A 440 25.30 -36.50 -52.97
CA MET A 440 25.32 -37.28 -51.74
C MET A 440 24.36 -36.62 -50.75
N GLU A 441 23.15 -37.16 -50.64
CA GLU A 441 22.26 -36.90 -49.53
C GLU A 441 23.06 -37.19 -48.26
N TRP A 442 23.31 -36.13 -47.49
CA TRP A 442 23.90 -36.26 -46.17
C TRP A 442 22.98 -37.19 -45.40
N PRO A 443 23.45 -38.38 -44.96
CA PRO A 443 22.62 -39.24 -44.15
C PRO A 443 22.22 -38.40 -42.94
N SER A 444 20.93 -38.11 -42.85
CA SER A 444 20.31 -37.46 -41.71
C SER A 444 20.88 -38.13 -40.48
N GLN A 445 21.64 -37.38 -39.68
CA GLN A 445 22.16 -37.90 -38.43
C GLN A 445 20.98 -38.54 -37.71
N PRO A 446 21.04 -39.85 -37.38
CA PRO A 446 19.96 -40.45 -36.63
C PRO A 446 19.79 -39.59 -35.37
N PRO A 447 18.54 -39.25 -35.00
CA PRO A 447 18.29 -38.46 -33.82
C PRO A 447 19.04 -39.09 -32.65
N PRO A 448 19.63 -38.28 -31.74
CA PRO A 448 20.37 -38.79 -30.61
C PRO A 448 19.52 -39.87 -29.95
N LYS A 449 20.06 -41.10 -29.88
CA LYS A 449 19.38 -42.23 -29.25
C LYS A 449 18.94 -41.73 -27.88
N GLN A 450 17.63 -41.64 -27.67
CA GLN A 450 17.06 -41.36 -26.36
C GLN A 450 17.68 -42.38 -25.41
N VAL A 451 18.49 -41.90 -24.45
CA VAL A 451 18.98 -42.74 -23.37
C VAL A 451 17.72 -43.27 -22.66
N PRO A 452 17.42 -44.57 -22.74
CA PRO A 452 16.23 -45.11 -22.11
C PRO A 452 16.45 -45.06 -20.59
N GLY A 453 15.49 -44.49 -19.84
CA GLY A 453 15.29 -44.96 -18.47
C GLY A 453 15.47 -43.99 -17.30
N VAL A 454 15.36 -42.67 -17.47
CA VAL A 454 15.11 -41.78 -16.31
C VAL A 454 13.93 -40.84 -16.58
N SER A 455 12.78 -41.40 -16.96
CA SER A 455 11.49 -40.71 -16.80
C SER A 455 10.92 -41.03 -15.42
N VAL A 456 11.72 -40.86 -14.37
CA VAL A 456 11.15 -40.76 -13.03
C VAL A 456 10.80 -39.28 -12.89
N GLU A 457 9.63 -38.91 -13.42
CA GLU A 457 8.91 -37.80 -12.80
C GLU A 457 8.63 -38.28 -11.38
N GLU A 458 9.57 -38.03 -10.46
CA GLU A 458 9.34 -38.24 -9.05
C GLU A 458 8.07 -37.46 -8.75
N LYS A 459 6.97 -38.19 -8.48
CA LYS A 459 5.71 -37.56 -8.10
C LYS A 459 6.02 -36.75 -6.85
N ILE A 460 6.06 -35.44 -7.01
CA ILE A 460 6.28 -34.53 -5.90
C ILE A 460 4.98 -34.53 -5.11
N ASN A 461 4.94 -35.32 -4.04
CA ASN A 461 3.82 -35.32 -3.12
C ASN A 461 3.98 -34.13 -2.18
N VAL A 462 3.12 -33.11 -2.35
CA VAL A 462 3.06 -31.95 -1.47
C VAL A 462 1.84 -32.06 -0.56
N ALA A 463 1.96 -31.56 0.67
CA ALA A 463 0.83 -31.43 1.57
C ALA A 463 -0.36 -30.73 0.87
N PRO A 464 -1.60 -31.19 1.08
CA PRO A 464 -2.79 -30.58 0.48
C PRO A 464 -2.89 -29.08 0.80
N ILE A 465 -3.40 -28.30 -0.16
CA ILE A 465 -3.76 -26.90 0.06
C ILE A 465 -5.16 -26.85 0.67
N GLU A 466 -5.28 -26.17 1.79
CA GLU A 466 -6.59 -25.93 2.43
C GLU A 466 -7.23 -24.66 1.86
N LEU A 467 -8.47 -24.75 1.37
CA LEU A 467 -9.21 -23.60 0.84
C LEU A 467 -10.05 -22.94 1.95
N ASN A 468 -9.39 -22.30 2.91
CA ASN A 468 -10.00 -21.78 4.15
C ASN A 468 -9.70 -20.29 4.43
N ASN A 469 -9.15 -19.57 3.44
CA ASN A 469 -8.66 -18.19 3.50
C ASN A 469 -7.38 -17.95 4.32
N CYS A 470 -6.91 -18.95 5.08
CA CYS A 470 -5.65 -18.88 5.83
C CYS A 470 -4.49 -19.47 5.01
N ASP A 471 -4.74 -20.54 4.26
CA ASP A 471 -3.81 -21.14 3.30
C ASP A 471 -4.16 -20.70 1.86
N GLY A 472 -4.94 -21.48 1.13
CA GLY A 472 -5.61 -21.02 -0.09
C GLY A 472 -6.88 -20.24 0.23
N CYS A 473 -7.45 -19.56 -0.76
CA CYS A 473 -8.73 -18.87 -0.55
C CYS A 473 -9.90 -19.86 -0.59
N ALA A 474 -10.93 -19.63 0.23
CA ALA A 474 -12.13 -20.45 0.17
C ALA A 474 -12.88 -20.21 -1.17
N PRO A 475 -13.54 -21.24 -1.74
CA PRO A 475 -14.18 -21.15 -3.05
C PRO A 475 -15.30 -20.10 -3.07
N ALA A 476 -15.19 -19.10 -3.94
CA ALA A 476 -16.15 -18.00 -4.02
C ALA A 476 -17.46 -18.37 -4.74
N THR A 477 -18.49 -17.54 -4.52
CA THR A 477 -19.76 -17.59 -5.27
C THR A 477 -19.93 -16.30 -6.05
N MET A 478 -20.24 -16.40 -7.34
CA MET A 478 -20.47 -15.25 -8.21
C MET A 478 -21.97 -14.98 -8.38
N LEU A 479 -22.39 -13.74 -8.14
CA LEU A 479 -23.75 -13.25 -8.33
C LEU A 479 -23.76 -12.23 -9.47
N VAL A 480 -24.40 -12.60 -10.58
CA VAL A 480 -24.40 -11.83 -11.83
C VAL A 480 -25.71 -11.07 -12.01
N GLY A 481 -25.60 -9.76 -12.23
CA GLY A 481 -26.73 -8.89 -12.52
C GLY A 481 -27.42 -8.34 -11.28
N PRO A 482 -28.24 -7.28 -11.43
CA PRO A 482 -28.76 -6.50 -10.30
C PRO A 482 -29.71 -7.30 -9.40
N GLU A 483 -30.48 -8.24 -9.95
CA GLU A 483 -31.41 -9.08 -9.17
C GLU A 483 -30.69 -10.03 -8.21
N LYS A 484 -29.46 -10.46 -8.54
CA LYS A 484 -28.68 -11.40 -7.73
C LYS A 484 -27.61 -10.70 -6.91
N SER A 485 -26.92 -9.72 -7.50
CA SER A 485 -25.92 -8.95 -6.77
C SER A 485 -26.53 -8.01 -5.75
N GLU A 486 -27.79 -7.59 -5.97
CA GLU A 486 -28.49 -6.56 -5.20
C GLU A 486 -27.69 -5.26 -5.12
N CYS A 487 -26.88 -4.99 -6.14
CA CYS A 487 -26.09 -3.78 -6.28
C CYS A 487 -26.73 -2.82 -7.27
N LEU A 488 -26.67 -1.53 -6.97
CA LEU A 488 -27.07 -0.49 -7.91
C LEU A 488 -25.93 0.52 -8.14
N PHE A 489 -25.54 0.70 -9.40
CA PHE A 489 -24.58 1.73 -9.78
C PHE A 489 -25.27 3.08 -9.95
N GLY A 490 -24.73 4.11 -9.31
CA GLY A 490 -25.20 5.49 -9.43
C GLY A 490 -24.14 6.42 -9.98
N LYS A 491 -24.55 7.33 -10.87
CA LYS A 491 -23.74 8.47 -11.29
C LYS A 491 -24.48 9.76 -10.97
N PHE A 492 -23.90 10.55 -10.07
CA PHE A 492 -24.38 11.91 -9.81
C PHE A 492 -23.67 12.90 -10.73
N SER A 493 -24.42 13.86 -11.25
CA SER A 493 -23.92 14.91 -12.13
C SER A 493 -24.54 16.26 -11.78
N ASP A 494 -24.17 17.31 -12.50
CA ASP A 494 -24.80 18.63 -12.34
C ASP A 494 -26.24 18.70 -12.89
N ASP A 495 -26.77 17.60 -13.46
CA ASP A 495 -28.18 17.48 -13.83
C ASP A 495 -29.02 16.94 -12.66
N LEU A 496 -29.67 17.85 -11.94
CA LEU A 496 -30.49 17.53 -10.78
C LEU A 496 -31.65 16.56 -11.10
N ARG A 497 -32.23 16.63 -12.31
CA ARG A 497 -33.36 15.76 -12.68
C ARG A 497 -32.90 14.33 -12.94
N ALA A 498 -31.71 14.17 -13.53
CA ALA A 498 -31.10 12.86 -13.70
C ALA A 498 -30.80 12.23 -12.34
N ASN A 499 -30.25 13.03 -11.41
CA ASN A 499 -30.00 12.59 -10.04
C ASN A 499 -31.30 12.19 -9.33
N ASP A 500 -32.39 12.96 -9.46
CA ASP A 500 -33.72 12.61 -8.91
C ASP A 500 -34.26 11.27 -9.42
N GLY A 501 -33.95 10.92 -10.67
CA GLY A 501 -34.26 9.60 -11.22
C GLY A 501 -33.55 8.48 -10.46
N PHE A 502 -32.24 8.64 -10.22
CA PHE A 502 -31.45 7.67 -9.48
C PHE A 502 -31.84 7.59 -7.99
N MET A 503 -32.08 8.73 -7.33
CA MET A 503 -32.51 8.76 -5.92
C MET A 503 -33.84 8.00 -5.72
N ARG A 504 -34.80 8.18 -6.65
CA ARG A 504 -36.04 7.39 -6.65
C ARG A 504 -35.77 5.92 -6.89
N GLN A 505 -34.85 5.57 -7.79
CA GLN A 505 -34.48 4.18 -8.05
C GLN A 505 -33.91 3.50 -6.81
N VAL A 506 -32.98 4.16 -6.08
CA VAL A 506 -32.45 3.64 -4.81
C VAL A 506 -33.57 3.46 -3.79
N SER A 507 -34.48 4.43 -3.68
CA SER A 507 -35.60 4.38 -2.72
C SER A 507 -36.59 3.25 -3.04
N GLN A 508 -36.87 3.01 -4.33
CA GLN A 508 -37.83 1.99 -4.79
C GLN A 508 -37.24 0.58 -4.78
N ALA A 509 -36.03 0.42 -5.32
CA ALA A 509 -35.39 -0.89 -5.43
C ALA A 509 -34.78 -1.33 -4.09
N GLN A 510 -34.45 -0.38 -3.21
CA GLN A 510 -33.76 -0.60 -1.95
C GLN A 510 -32.62 -1.60 -2.12
N PRO A 511 -31.60 -1.36 -2.96
CA PRO A 511 -30.53 -2.33 -3.17
C PRO A 511 -29.81 -2.67 -1.86
N LEU A 512 -29.11 -3.81 -1.78
CA LEU A 512 -28.26 -4.13 -0.63
C LEU A 512 -27.08 -3.16 -0.55
N PHE A 513 -26.44 -2.92 -1.70
CA PHE A 513 -25.36 -1.96 -1.84
C PHE A 513 -25.64 -1.01 -3.01
N PHE A 514 -25.20 0.24 -2.89
CA PHE A 514 -25.13 1.14 -4.03
C PHE A 514 -23.89 2.02 -3.93
N ASN A 515 -23.53 2.69 -5.03
CA ASN A 515 -22.53 3.73 -4.99
C ASN A 515 -23.02 5.05 -5.60
N VAL A 516 -22.25 6.10 -5.34
CA VAL A 516 -22.44 7.40 -5.99
C VAL A 516 -21.14 7.85 -6.66
N ASN A 517 -20.98 7.57 -7.94
CA ASN A 517 -19.86 8.10 -8.71
C ASN A 517 -20.12 9.57 -9.06
N ALA A 518 -19.76 10.48 -8.15
CA ALA A 518 -20.05 11.91 -8.24
C ALA A 518 -19.11 12.65 -9.21
N GLY A 519 -19.71 13.31 -10.20
CA GLY A 519 -19.05 14.20 -11.17
C GLY A 519 -19.37 15.68 -10.93
N LEU A 520 -19.60 16.09 -9.68
CA LEU A 520 -20.23 17.37 -9.35
C LEU A 520 -19.29 18.57 -9.47
N THR A 521 -19.73 19.60 -10.20
CA THR A 521 -19.04 20.88 -10.27
C THR A 521 -19.85 22.03 -9.65
N LYS A 522 -21.17 21.89 -9.58
CA LYS A 522 -22.11 22.89 -9.04
C LYS A 522 -22.44 22.65 -7.57
N PRO A 523 -22.50 23.71 -6.72
CA PRO A 523 -22.90 23.59 -5.32
C PRO A 523 -24.27 22.95 -5.12
N GLU A 524 -25.25 23.29 -5.96
CA GLU A 524 -26.63 22.82 -5.83
C GLU A 524 -26.75 21.30 -6.01
N ALA A 525 -25.94 20.72 -6.91
CA ALA A 525 -25.91 19.28 -7.11
C ALA A 525 -25.20 18.56 -5.94
N ALA A 526 -24.18 19.18 -5.36
CA ALA A 526 -23.55 18.69 -4.14
C ALA A 526 -24.49 18.78 -2.93
N ASP A 527 -25.30 19.83 -2.84
CA ASP A 527 -26.34 19.97 -1.81
C ASP A 527 -27.43 18.89 -1.98
N GLN A 528 -27.87 18.60 -3.21
CA GLN A 528 -28.82 17.53 -3.51
C GLN A 528 -28.29 16.15 -3.07
N LEU A 529 -27.03 15.84 -3.40
CA LEU A 529 -26.40 14.59 -2.95
C LEU A 529 -26.33 14.51 -1.42
N ARG A 530 -25.87 15.58 -0.75
CA ARG A 530 -25.79 15.63 0.71
C ARG A 530 -27.16 15.44 1.36
N ALA A 531 -28.20 16.08 0.84
CA ALA A 531 -29.56 15.93 1.33
C ALA A 531 -30.06 14.48 1.21
N PHE A 532 -29.83 13.85 0.06
CA PHE A 532 -30.20 12.45 -0.18
C PHE A 532 -29.48 11.47 0.75
N LEU A 533 -28.16 11.61 0.90
CA LEU A 533 -27.38 10.76 1.80
C LEU A 533 -27.78 10.97 3.27
N GLN A 534 -28.11 12.21 3.65
CA GLN A 534 -28.61 12.53 4.99
C GLN A 534 -30.03 11.99 5.23
N GLU A 535 -30.87 11.86 4.20
CA GLU A 535 -32.18 11.22 4.28
C GLU A 535 -32.05 9.70 4.51
N LEU A 536 -31.18 9.03 3.75
CA LEU A 536 -30.94 7.58 3.89
C LEU A 536 -30.23 7.22 5.19
N PHE A 537 -29.25 8.02 5.59
CA PHE A 537 -28.37 7.75 6.73
C PHE A 537 -28.38 8.93 7.71
N PRO A 538 -29.52 9.20 8.38
CA PRO A 538 -29.70 10.42 9.15
C PRO A 538 -28.94 10.42 10.47
N LYS A 539 -28.69 9.23 11.03
CA LYS A 539 -28.12 9.06 12.36
C LYS A 539 -26.60 9.24 12.33
N PRO A 540 -26.04 10.23 13.04
CA PRO A 540 -24.59 10.36 13.17
C PRO A 540 -23.96 9.16 13.86
N ILE A 541 -22.78 8.75 13.41
CA ILE A 541 -21.98 7.74 14.14
C ILE A 541 -21.35 8.38 15.38
N PHE A 542 -21.02 7.57 16.38
CA PHE A 542 -20.43 8.06 17.64
C PHE A 542 -19.25 9.00 17.41
N LEU A 543 -18.40 8.68 16.43
CA LEU A 543 -17.19 9.41 16.09
C LEU A 543 -17.41 10.79 15.45
N GLU A 544 -18.62 11.22 15.14
CA GLU A 544 -18.83 12.55 14.58
C GLU A 544 -18.84 13.65 15.65
N ASN A 545 -18.34 14.84 15.32
CA ASN A 545 -18.29 16.01 16.22
C ASN A 545 -19.65 16.30 16.91
N ASN A 546 -20.78 16.07 16.23
CA ASN A 546 -22.12 16.40 16.73
C ASN A 546 -22.89 15.22 17.33
N ALA A 547 -22.29 14.02 17.43
CA ALA A 547 -22.97 12.81 17.89
C ALA A 547 -23.00 12.65 19.42
N GLY A 548 -23.63 13.61 20.12
CA GLY A 548 -23.84 13.59 21.58
C GLY A 548 -22.53 13.56 22.38
N GLY A 549 -21.90 14.73 22.53
CA GLY A 549 -20.57 14.89 23.13
C GLY A 549 -20.43 14.38 24.57
N ASP A 550 -19.19 14.08 24.93
CA ASP A 550 -18.75 13.81 26.29
C ASP A 550 -17.77 14.93 26.67
N ALA A 551 -18.28 15.96 27.34
CA ALA A 551 -17.50 17.14 27.70
C ALA A 551 -16.26 16.77 28.54
N ALA A 552 -16.30 15.67 29.30
CA ALA A 552 -15.14 15.20 30.06
C ALA A 552 -14.07 14.63 29.13
N LEU A 553 -14.44 13.84 28.11
CA LEU A 553 -13.48 13.39 27.09
C LEU A 553 -12.93 14.56 26.29
N SER A 554 -13.75 15.52 25.87
CA SER A 554 -13.29 16.69 25.12
C SER A 554 -12.31 17.54 25.93
N ARG A 555 -12.57 17.74 27.23
CA ARG A 555 -11.66 18.45 28.13
C ARG A 555 -10.35 17.69 28.31
N LEU A 556 -10.42 16.40 28.65
CA LEU A 556 -9.23 15.54 28.79
C LEU A 556 -8.39 15.52 27.51
N PHE A 557 -9.03 15.41 26.35
CA PHE A 557 -8.35 15.46 25.07
C PHE A 557 -7.67 16.80 24.84
N GLY A 558 -8.35 17.92 25.11
CA GLY A 558 -7.75 19.25 25.01
C GLY A 558 -6.52 19.40 25.91
N ASP A 559 -6.62 18.96 27.16
CA ASP A 559 -5.52 19.00 28.13
C ASP A 559 -4.35 18.13 27.66
N LEU A 560 -4.61 16.91 27.18
CA LEU A 560 -3.60 16.02 26.61
C LEU A 560 -2.95 16.63 25.36
N MET A 561 -3.73 17.19 24.43
CA MET A 561 -3.19 17.79 23.21
C MET A 561 -2.35 19.05 23.46
N ALA A 562 -2.49 19.68 24.62
CA ALA A 562 -1.63 20.78 25.07
C ALA A 562 -0.28 20.30 25.63
N LEU A 563 -0.14 19.01 25.95
CA LEU A 563 1.12 18.46 26.45
C LEU A 563 2.22 18.46 25.38
N PRO A 564 3.49 18.55 25.81
CA PRO A 564 4.60 18.50 24.88
C PRO A 564 4.80 17.12 24.27
N VAL A 565 5.29 17.12 23.03
CA VAL A 565 5.76 15.92 22.33
C VAL A 565 7.29 15.92 22.31
N VAL A 566 7.90 14.85 22.79
CA VAL A 566 9.35 14.60 22.72
C VAL A 566 9.61 13.62 21.58
N GLY A 567 10.14 14.13 20.47
CA GLY A 567 10.62 13.29 19.37
C GLY A 567 12.05 12.83 19.64
N VAL A 568 12.37 11.57 19.37
CA VAL A 568 13.75 11.08 19.47
C VAL A 568 14.16 10.43 18.16
N VAL A 569 15.25 10.90 17.56
CA VAL A 569 15.77 10.39 16.28
C VAL A 569 17.24 10.07 16.40
N SER A 570 17.72 9.20 15.51
CA SER A 570 19.14 8.86 15.43
C SER A 570 19.96 9.83 14.60
N TYR A 571 19.35 10.39 13.57
CA TYR A 571 20.03 11.21 12.59
C TYR A 571 19.26 12.51 12.39
N GLU A 572 19.98 13.61 12.15
CA GLU A 572 19.37 14.94 11.95
C GLU A 572 18.35 14.93 10.79
N GLU A 573 18.58 14.12 9.76
CA GLU A 573 17.66 13.92 8.62
C GLU A 573 16.28 13.34 9.01
N GLY A 574 16.15 12.73 10.18
CA GLY A 574 14.87 12.24 10.70
C GLY A 574 14.02 13.32 11.36
N VAL A 575 14.58 14.50 11.66
CA VAL A 575 13.90 15.54 12.48
C VAL A 575 12.72 16.15 11.74
N CYS A 576 12.91 16.69 10.54
CA CYS A 576 11.85 17.39 9.81
C CYS A 576 10.66 16.48 9.47
N PRO A 577 10.87 15.27 8.91
CA PRO A 577 9.75 14.36 8.65
C PRO A 577 9.04 13.94 9.93
N LEU A 578 9.76 13.78 11.05
CA LEU A 578 9.15 13.43 12.33
C LEU A 578 8.21 14.53 12.80
N VAL A 579 8.67 15.79 12.78
CA VAL A 579 7.84 16.95 13.15
C VAL A 579 6.58 17.03 12.29
N ARG A 580 6.72 16.90 10.96
CA ARG A 580 5.55 16.95 10.06
C ARG A 580 4.59 15.78 10.23
N SER A 581 5.11 14.59 10.54
CA SER A 581 4.28 13.41 10.79
C SER A 581 3.30 13.59 11.97
N LEU A 582 3.62 14.47 12.92
CA LEU A 582 2.76 14.77 14.07
C LEU A 582 1.41 15.35 13.64
N ALA A 583 1.35 16.03 12.49
CA ALA A 583 0.11 16.58 11.94
C ALA A 583 -0.90 15.46 11.66
N LEU A 584 -0.48 14.35 11.03
CA LEU A 584 -1.35 13.19 10.83
C LEU A 584 -1.50 12.39 12.13
N ALA A 585 -0.42 12.19 12.87
CA ALA A 585 -0.42 11.37 14.09
C ALA A 585 -1.43 11.85 15.14
N PHE A 586 -1.58 13.17 15.29
CA PHE A 586 -2.56 13.79 16.19
C PHE A 586 -3.75 14.40 15.44
N ALA A 587 -3.95 14.03 14.16
CA ALA A 587 -5.03 14.53 13.30
C ALA A 587 -5.19 16.07 13.33
N GLY A 588 -4.08 16.80 13.43
CA GLY A 588 -4.06 18.26 13.48
C GLY A 588 -4.56 18.87 14.80
N HIS A 589 -4.70 18.09 15.88
CA HIS A 589 -5.18 18.57 17.18
C HIS A 589 -4.10 18.93 18.19
N HIS A 590 -2.85 18.51 17.99
CA HIS A 590 -1.76 18.84 18.91
C HIS A 590 -1.46 20.35 18.94
N ARG A 591 -1.29 20.91 20.15
CA ARG A 591 -1.07 22.34 20.42
C ARG A 591 0.13 22.60 21.33
N GLY A 592 0.69 21.55 21.95
CA GLY A 592 1.85 21.67 22.83
C GLY A 592 3.17 21.96 22.09
N GLY A 593 4.23 22.17 22.87
CA GLY A 593 5.58 22.30 22.31
C GLY A 593 6.12 20.99 21.75
N VAL A 594 7.00 21.07 20.75
CA VAL A 594 7.70 19.90 20.19
C VAL A 594 9.18 19.99 20.50
N ARG A 595 9.76 18.91 21.05
CA ARG A 595 11.18 18.86 21.42
C ARG A 595 11.80 17.63 20.80
N VAL A 596 12.58 17.83 19.74
CA VAL A 596 13.25 16.72 19.06
C VAL A 596 14.67 16.59 19.59
N SER A 597 15.01 15.40 20.06
CA SER A 597 16.34 15.04 20.52
C SER A 597 17.02 14.13 19.51
N VAL A 598 18.16 14.58 18.99
CA VAL A 598 19.02 13.79 18.10
C VAL A 598 20.00 13.01 18.97
N GLN A 599 19.84 11.69 19.03
CA GLN A 599 20.67 10.81 19.86
C GLN A 599 22.03 10.54 19.21
N ARG A 600 23.09 10.68 20.01
CA ARG A 600 24.47 10.34 19.65
C ARG A 600 24.80 8.87 19.90
N TYR A 601 25.59 8.23 19.03
CA TYR A 601 25.94 6.81 19.08
C TYR A 601 27.41 6.57 19.45
N GLY A 602 27.72 5.33 19.85
CA GLY A 602 29.10 4.82 20.00
C GLY A 602 29.89 5.33 21.21
N PHE A 603 31.12 4.83 21.38
CA PHE A 603 32.11 5.32 22.36
C PHE A 603 33.19 6.23 21.73
N GLY A 604 33.21 6.42 20.39
CA GLY A 604 34.19 7.22 19.66
C GLY A 604 33.79 8.69 19.44
N GLU A 605 34.66 9.53 18.85
CA GLU A 605 34.49 10.99 18.85
C GLU A 605 33.67 11.62 17.71
N VAL A 606 33.25 10.88 16.67
CA VAL A 606 32.45 11.45 15.57
C VAL A 606 31.19 10.63 15.31
N ASP A 607 30.02 11.24 15.50
CA ASP A 607 28.73 10.68 15.08
C ASP A 607 28.58 10.90 13.56
N ALA A 608 28.71 9.83 12.77
CA ALA A 608 28.47 9.92 11.33
C ALA A 608 27.03 10.39 11.06
N THR A 609 26.89 11.39 10.20
CA THR A 609 25.61 11.83 9.63
C THR A 609 25.03 10.74 8.74
N MET A 610 23.71 10.78 8.51
CA MET A 610 23.09 9.82 7.60
C MET A 610 23.62 9.97 6.16
N ALA A 611 24.02 11.18 5.76
CA ALA A 611 24.73 11.45 4.51
C ALA A 611 26.09 10.73 4.41
N GLU A 612 26.90 10.78 5.46
CA GLU A 612 28.18 10.03 5.53
C GLU A 612 27.93 8.52 5.53
N VAL A 613 26.96 8.03 6.30
CA VAL A 613 26.58 6.60 6.28
C VAL A 613 26.17 6.15 4.86
N ARG A 614 25.34 6.94 4.16
CA ARG A 614 24.97 6.66 2.77
C ARG A 614 26.18 6.72 1.85
N GLN A 615 27.10 7.66 2.06
CA GLN A 615 28.32 7.79 1.26
C GLN A 615 29.22 6.57 1.42
N ASP A 616 29.50 6.16 2.66
CA ASP A 616 30.36 5.03 3.00
C ASP A 616 29.79 3.72 2.45
N LEU A 617 28.47 3.54 2.56
CA LEU A 617 27.76 2.35 2.08
C LEU A 617 27.32 2.46 0.60
N ARG A 618 27.70 3.54 -0.09
CA ARG A 618 27.32 3.84 -1.49
C ARG A 618 25.82 3.69 -1.77
N TYR A 619 24.98 4.17 -0.84
CA TYR A 619 23.53 4.13 -0.94
C TYR A 619 22.97 5.44 -1.53
N ALA A 620 22.14 5.33 -2.58
CA ALA A 620 21.48 6.49 -3.19
C ALA A 620 20.10 6.76 -2.56
N GLN A 621 19.72 8.03 -2.44
CA GLN A 621 18.35 8.39 -2.10
C GLN A 621 17.37 7.94 -3.19
N GLN A 622 16.12 7.71 -2.83
CA GLN A 622 15.12 7.10 -3.71
C GLN A 622 14.13 8.11 -4.29
N SER A 623 13.77 9.14 -3.52
CA SER A 623 12.88 10.21 -3.99
C SER A 623 13.68 11.31 -4.68
N ALA A 624 13.21 11.74 -5.85
CA ALA A 624 13.69 12.96 -6.51
C ALA A 624 12.70 14.12 -6.42
N MET A 625 11.53 13.92 -5.81
CA MET A 625 10.54 14.98 -5.68
C MET A 625 11.04 16.11 -4.77
N PRO A 626 11.05 17.39 -5.22
CA PRO A 626 11.37 18.51 -4.34
C PRO A 626 10.36 18.62 -3.20
N ALA A 627 10.86 18.78 -1.98
CA ALA A 627 10.06 19.07 -0.79
C ALA A 627 10.59 20.34 -0.10
N VAL A 628 9.75 21.00 0.69
CA VAL A 628 10.19 22.19 1.44
C VAL A 628 10.96 21.73 2.67
N ALA A 629 12.15 22.26 2.92
CA ALA A 629 12.92 22.03 4.14
C ALA A 629 12.22 22.65 5.35
N CYS A 630 12.35 22.04 6.52
CA CYS A 630 11.73 22.60 7.72
C CYS A 630 12.44 23.86 8.22
N THR A 631 11.65 24.85 8.62
CA THR A 631 12.07 25.99 9.45
C THR A 631 11.13 26.06 10.63
N TYR A 632 11.64 25.79 11.82
CA TYR A 632 10.82 25.56 13.00
C TYR A 632 10.33 26.85 13.65
N ALA A 633 9.08 26.86 14.11
CA ALA A 633 8.55 27.90 14.97
C ALA A 633 9.21 27.84 16.36
N ALA A 634 9.09 28.91 17.15
CA ALA A 634 9.80 29.07 18.42
C ALA A 634 9.50 27.96 19.46
N HIS A 635 8.31 27.35 19.44
CA HIS A 635 7.91 26.26 20.34
C HIS A 635 8.37 24.88 19.87
N VAL A 636 9.04 24.79 18.72
CA VAL A 636 9.66 23.56 18.20
C VAL A 636 11.17 23.68 18.34
N THR A 637 11.77 22.84 19.19
CA THR A 637 13.20 22.89 19.49
C THR A 637 13.89 21.58 19.14
N VAL A 638 15.08 21.68 18.55
CA VAL A 638 15.90 20.52 18.17
C VAL A 638 17.21 20.60 18.94
N LYS A 639 17.56 19.55 19.69
CA LYS A 639 18.79 19.48 20.48
C LYS A 639 19.47 18.13 20.32
N LYS A 640 20.78 18.07 20.55
CA LYS A 640 21.51 16.81 20.67
C LYS A 640 21.31 16.25 22.08
N SER A 641 21.01 14.95 22.20
CA SER A 641 20.89 14.30 23.52
C SER A 641 22.26 13.90 24.06
N ARG A 642 22.30 13.51 25.35
CA ARG A 642 23.50 12.89 25.91
C ARG A 642 23.65 11.48 25.32
N ARG A 643 24.89 11.06 25.13
CA ARG A 643 25.25 9.70 24.70
C ARG A 643 24.81 8.68 25.74
N GLY A 644 24.24 7.56 25.29
CA GLY A 644 23.77 6.47 26.18
C GLY A 644 22.61 6.83 27.11
N GLU A 645 22.02 8.01 26.98
CA GLU A 645 20.91 8.44 27.82
C GLU A 645 19.67 7.57 27.56
N SER A 646 19.08 7.04 28.63
CA SER A 646 17.85 6.25 28.53
C SER A 646 16.67 7.14 28.12
N LEU A 647 15.67 6.54 27.47
CA LEU A 647 14.48 7.27 27.03
C LEU A 647 13.78 8.00 28.19
N ALA A 648 13.65 7.32 29.34
CA ALA A 648 13.04 7.90 30.54
C ALA A 648 13.87 9.07 31.11
N ALA A 649 15.20 8.95 31.15
CA ALA A 649 16.07 10.03 31.62
C ALA A 649 16.04 11.25 30.68
N LEU A 650 16.06 10.99 29.36
CA LEU A 650 15.92 12.00 28.33
C LEU A 650 14.58 12.74 28.46
N ALA A 651 13.47 12.00 28.49
CA ALA A 651 12.13 12.56 28.62
C ALA A 651 11.99 13.38 29.90
N ARG A 652 12.40 12.84 31.06
CA ARG A 652 12.42 13.56 32.33
C ARG A 652 13.17 14.89 32.22
N ARG A 653 14.42 14.87 31.74
CA ARG A 653 15.24 16.09 31.61
C ARG A 653 14.62 17.13 30.69
N VAL A 654 14.04 16.68 29.57
CA VAL A 654 13.40 17.55 28.58
C VAL A 654 12.12 18.17 29.15
N LEU A 655 11.35 17.42 29.92
CA LEU A 655 10.10 17.87 30.55
C LEU A 655 10.37 18.75 31.78
N ASP A 656 11.31 18.39 32.66
CA ASP A 656 11.68 19.20 33.84
C ASP A 656 12.24 20.58 33.43
N ALA A 657 12.96 20.64 32.31
CA ALA A 657 13.41 21.91 31.74
C ALA A 657 12.22 22.78 31.26
N ALA A 658 11.10 22.17 30.88
CA ALA A 658 9.87 22.85 30.52
C ALA A 658 9.05 23.23 31.76
N ASP A 659 9.04 22.41 32.82
CA ASP A 659 8.21 22.64 34.01
C ASP A 659 8.64 23.87 34.82
N LYS A 660 9.87 24.37 34.63
CA LYS A 660 10.24 25.73 35.09
C LYS A 660 9.30 26.83 34.55
N THR A 661 8.49 26.52 33.54
CA THR A 661 7.43 27.38 32.97
C THR A 661 6.00 26.95 33.32
N GLY A 662 5.80 25.94 34.18
CA GLY A 662 4.48 25.60 34.77
C GLY A 662 3.70 24.44 34.11
N SER A 663 4.33 23.55 33.34
CA SER A 663 3.65 22.41 32.69
C SER A 663 3.38 21.26 33.68
N SER A 664 2.37 21.40 34.55
CA SER A 664 1.82 20.28 35.31
C SER A 664 1.24 19.22 34.35
N GLY A 665 1.57 17.94 34.55
CA GLY A 665 1.02 16.84 33.73
C GLY A 665 -0.50 16.68 33.88
N VAL A 666 -1.12 15.92 32.97
CA VAL A 666 -2.56 15.65 32.93
C VAL A 666 -2.84 14.31 33.59
N GLU A 667 -3.68 14.31 34.63
CA GLU A 667 -4.12 13.08 35.29
C GLU A 667 -5.15 12.35 34.43
N LEU A 668 -4.89 11.07 34.15
CA LEU A 668 -5.86 10.22 33.48
C LEU A 668 -6.96 9.83 34.48
N PRO A 669 -8.25 10.03 34.13
CA PRO A 669 -9.35 9.64 34.99
C PRO A 669 -9.40 8.11 35.12
N SER A 670 -10.01 7.63 36.21
CA SER A 670 -10.24 6.19 36.44
C SER A 670 -11.09 5.52 35.37
N THR A 671 -11.80 6.29 34.55
CA THR A 671 -12.54 5.81 33.38
C THR A 671 -11.65 5.42 32.20
N CYS A 672 -10.36 5.75 32.24
CA CYS A 672 -9.36 5.18 31.33
C CYS A 672 -8.94 3.81 31.89
N GLY A 673 -8.88 2.79 31.02
CA GLY A 673 -8.78 1.37 31.36
C GLY A 673 -7.75 0.96 32.43
N VAL A 674 -7.84 -0.30 32.85
CA VAL A 674 -7.08 -0.89 33.98
C VAL A 674 -5.59 -0.48 33.94
N GLY A 675 -5.10 0.05 35.07
CA GLY A 675 -3.73 0.53 35.21
C GLY A 675 -3.52 2.01 34.86
N SER A 676 -4.53 2.71 34.33
CA SER A 676 -4.43 4.16 34.02
C SER A 676 -4.81 5.06 35.20
N ALA A 677 -5.58 4.55 36.16
CA ALA A 677 -6.08 5.32 37.30
C ALA A 677 -4.90 5.86 38.14
N GLY A 678 -4.82 7.19 38.27
CA GLY A 678 -3.76 7.87 39.02
C GLY A 678 -2.47 8.13 38.22
N LEU A 679 -2.42 7.75 36.94
CA LEU A 679 -1.30 8.14 36.08
C LEU A 679 -1.41 9.62 35.69
N ARG A 680 -0.33 10.36 35.94
CA ARG A 680 -0.17 11.74 35.51
C ARG A 680 0.74 11.79 34.28
N VAL A 681 0.14 12.05 33.12
CA VAL A 681 0.83 12.13 31.83
C VAL A 681 1.52 13.48 31.70
N ARG A 682 2.84 13.48 31.67
CA ARG A 682 3.65 14.70 31.51
C ARG A 682 3.94 15.05 30.05
N GLY A 683 3.71 14.13 29.12
CA GLY A 683 3.95 14.34 27.70
C GLY A 683 3.88 13.06 26.87
N PHE A 684 3.96 13.25 25.56
CA PHE A 684 4.08 12.17 24.58
C PHE A 684 5.53 12.01 24.14
N VAL A 685 5.92 10.80 23.78
CA VAL A 685 7.23 10.50 23.20
C VAL A 685 7.04 9.72 21.91
N VAL A 686 7.62 10.22 20.82
CA VAL A 686 7.73 9.48 19.57
C VAL A 686 9.18 9.04 19.42
N ASP A 687 9.44 7.78 19.73
CA ASP A 687 10.76 7.17 19.68
C ASP A 687 11.02 6.56 18.30
N ALA A 688 11.58 7.40 17.42
CA ALA A 688 11.92 7.09 16.04
C ALA A 688 13.41 6.70 15.87
N ARG A 689 14.07 6.27 16.94
CA ARG A 689 15.46 5.85 16.90
C ARG A 689 15.65 4.63 16.00
N THR A 690 16.68 4.67 15.18
CA THR A 690 17.19 3.60 14.34
C THR A 690 17.70 2.44 15.20
N PRO A 691 17.10 1.25 15.10
CA PRO A 691 17.62 0.06 15.76
C PRO A 691 19.03 -0.28 15.26
N GLY A 692 19.92 -0.68 16.16
CA GLY A 692 21.27 -1.13 15.81
C GLY A 692 22.23 -0.03 15.32
N ALA A 693 21.92 1.26 15.52
CA ALA A 693 22.84 2.34 15.21
C ALA A 693 24.13 2.26 16.08
N PRO A 694 25.32 2.55 15.52
CA PRO A 694 25.56 3.10 14.18
C PRO A 694 25.37 2.06 13.06
N LEU A 695 24.80 2.51 11.95
CA LEU A 695 24.54 1.65 10.79
C LEU A 695 25.85 1.25 10.09
N ARG A 696 26.01 -0.07 9.87
CA ARG A 696 27.12 -0.66 9.12
C ARG A 696 26.68 -1.63 8.02
N ASP A 697 25.38 -1.93 7.94
CA ASP A 697 24.77 -2.79 6.92
C ASP A 697 23.94 -1.93 5.95
N MET A 698 24.21 -2.07 4.65
CA MET A 698 23.46 -1.41 3.57
C MET A 698 21.95 -1.71 3.63
N ARG A 699 21.55 -2.91 4.07
CA ARG A 699 20.12 -3.28 4.18
C ARG A 699 19.40 -2.48 5.26
N ALA A 700 20.11 -2.13 6.33
CA ALA A 700 19.55 -1.35 7.43
C ALA A 700 19.35 0.13 7.03
N VAL A 701 20.11 0.64 6.05
CA VAL A 701 20.00 2.02 5.54
C VAL A 701 18.60 2.32 5.00
N ALA A 702 17.98 1.38 4.29
CA ALA A 702 16.65 1.56 3.70
C ALA A 702 15.53 1.79 4.74
N THR A 703 15.77 1.41 5.99
CA THR A 703 14.84 1.60 7.10
C THR A 703 15.44 2.40 8.26
N ALA A 704 16.52 3.14 7.97
CA ALA A 704 17.25 3.90 8.97
C ALA A 704 16.36 4.93 9.64
N LEU A 705 15.74 5.78 8.82
CA LEU A 705 14.80 6.80 9.28
C LEU A 705 13.40 6.23 9.23
N ALA A 706 12.57 6.60 10.19
CA ALA A 706 11.20 6.15 10.26
C ALA A 706 10.35 7.20 10.99
N VAL A 707 9.12 7.41 10.52
CA VAL A 707 8.17 8.31 11.18
C VAL A 707 6.77 7.72 11.20
N PRO A 708 5.93 8.04 12.20
CA PRO A 708 4.53 7.64 12.18
C PRO A 708 3.81 8.05 10.89
N ALA A 709 2.90 7.20 10.46
CA ALA A 709 2.16 7.38 9.21
C ALA A 709 0.70 6.98 9.35
N GLN A 710 0.15 7.15 10.55
CA GLN A 710 -1.26 6.99 10.83
C GLN A 710 -1.69 7.94 11.94
N THR A 711 -3.00 8.14 12.07
CA THR A 711 -3.61 8.70 13.28
C THR A 711 -3.37 7.78 14.47
N LEU A 712 -2.84 8.34 15.56
CA LEU A 712 -2.63 7.65 16.83
C LEU A 712 -3.83 7.84 17.75
N SER A 713 -3.95 6.92 18.71
CA SER A 713 -4.94 6.91 19.78
C SER A 713 -4.24 6.53 21.09
N LEU A 714 -4.92 6.71 22.23
CA LEU A 714 -4.33 6.46 23.53
C LEU A 714 -3.79 5.02 23.68
N GLU A 715 -4.47 4.03 23.10
CA GLU A 715 -4.08 2.60 23.14
C GLU A 715 -2.79 2.29 22.38
N ASP A 716 -2.41 3.13 21.42
CA ASP A 716 -1.16 2.95 20.68
C ASP A 716 0.07 3.26 21.56
N PHE A 717 -0.11 4.03 22.64
CA PHE A 717 0.98 4.41 23.53
C PHE A 717 1.15 3.44 24.69
N ARG A 718 2.38 3.32 25.20
CA ARG A 718 2.69 2.67 26.48
C ARG A 718 3.12 3.72 27.50
N ALA A 719 2.73 3.54 28.75
CA ALA A 719 3.17 4.42 29.84
C ALA A 719 4.61 4.08 30.26
N VAL A 720 5.43 5.11 30.48
CA VAL A 720 6.79 4.98 31.01
C VAL A 720 7.00 5.97 32.13
N ALA A 721 7.39 5.49 33.31
CA ALA A 721 7.68 6.32 34.47
C ALA A 721 8.85 7.28 34.20
N VAL A 722 8.64 8.55 34.49
CA VAL A 722 9.61 9.65 34.36
C VAL A 722 9.72 10.52 35.60
N GLY A 723 8.87 10.37 36.63
CA GLY A 723 9.01 11.13 37.88
C GLY A 723 9.74 10.35 38.99
N PRO A 724 9.88 10.96 40.18
CA PRO A 724 10.20 10.23 41.40
C PRO A 724 9.02 9.36 41.88
N SER A 725 7.79 9.75 41.54
CA SER A 725 6.59 8.93 41.70
C SER A 725 6.41 8.01 40.49
N GLU A 726 6.05 6.75 40.72
CA GLU A 726 5.73 5.80 39.66
C GLU A 726 4.50 6.23 38.83
N GLY A 727 3.62 7.07 39.39
CA GLY A 727 2.46 7.61 38.70
C GLY A 727 2.78 8.68 37.65
N ASP A 728 3.98 9.28 37.68
CA ASP A 728 4.40 10.28 36.70
C ASP A 728 4.95 9.62 35.44
N VAL A 729 4.21 9.71 34.35
CA VAL A 729 4.51 8.96 33.13
C VAL A 729 4.59 9.84 31.90
N VAL A 730 5.28 9.32 30.88
CA VAL A 730 5.12 9.73 29.49
C VAL A 730 4.48 8.62 28.68
N LEU A 731 3.72 9.00 27.66
CA LEU A 731 3.08 8.08 26.73
C LEU A 731 3.98 7.90 25.50
N VAL A 732 4.57 6.73 25.37
CA VAL A 732 5.57 6.41 24.35
C VAL A 732 4.95 5.62 23.21
N VAL A 733 5.21 6.04 21.97
CA VAL A 733 5.11 5.19 20.79
C VAL A 733 6.50 5.08 20.17
N SER A 734 6.94 3.86 19.92
CA SER A 734 8.24 3.54 19.34
C SER A 734 8.12 2.72 18.07
N ARG A 735 9.22 2.56 17.33
CA ARG A 735 9.29 1.63 16.21
C ARG A 735 8.99 0.18 16.61
N GLU A 736 9.34 -0.22 17.82
CA GLU A 736 9.03 -1.55 18.36
C GLU A 736 7.52 -1.70 18.64
N ASP A 737 6.91 -0.68 19.26
CA ASP A 737 5.45 -0.63 19.45
C ASP A 737 4.71 -0.71 18.11
N ALA A 738 5.30 -0.20 17.02
CA ALA A 738 4.72 -0.27 15.69
C ALA A 738 4.50 -1.70 15.19
N GLU A 739 5.40 -2.60 15.53
CA GLU A 739 5.29 -4.02 15.21
C GLU A 739 4.24 -4.70 16.08
N ALA A 740 4.33 -4.54 17.40
CA ALA A 740 3.41 -5.18 18.34
C ALA A 740 1.95 -4.67 18.22
N LYS A 741 1.76 -3.37 18.06
CA LYS A 741 0.44 -2.70 18.04
C LYS A 741 -0.07 -2.36 16.65
N ALA A 742 0.64 -2.80 15.60
CA ALA A 742 0.28 -2.52 14.21
C ALA A 742 0.16 -1.02 13.86
N VAL A 743 1.00 -0.17 14.47
CA VAL A 743 1.10 1.25 14.09
C VAL A 743 1.86 1.35 12.78
N HIS A 744 1.31 2.09 11.82
CA HIS A 744 1.93 2.30 10.52
C HIS A 744 3.02 3.36 10.59
N TRP A 745 4.18 3.05 10.05
CA TRP A 745 5.32 3.94 9.94
C TRP A 745 5.79 3.97 8.49
N VAL A 746 6.27 5.13 8.07
CA VAL A 746 6.96 5.30 6.80
C VAL A 746 8.46 5.30 7.09
N ASN A 747 9.20 4.41 6.43
CA ASN A 747 10.65 4.29 6.56
C ASN A 747 11.37 4.92 5.36
N GLY A 748 12.60 5.39 5.53
CA GLY A 748 13.40 5.96 4.45
C GLY A 748 14.90 5.97 4.75
N ALA A 749 15.70 6.26 3.72
CA ALA A 749 17.15 6.34 3.83
C ALA A 749 17.69 7.78 3.85
N SER A 750 16.83 8.77 3.57
CA SER A 750 17.15 10.20 3.60
C SER A 750 15.95 11.03 4.07
N GLU A 751 16.21 12.29 4.39
CA GLU A 751 15.15 13.28 4.62
C GLU A 751 14.18 13.36 3.42
N SER A 752 14.70 13.39 2.19
CA SER A 752 13.90 13.44 0.96
C SER A 752 12.98 12.22 0.78
N ASP A 753 13.43 11.02 1.15
CA ASP A 753 12.64 9.78 1.05
C ASP A 753 11.44 9.76 2.01
N LEU A 754 11.50 10.52 3.10
CA LEU A 754 10.40 10.68 4.04
C LEU A 754 9.54 11.89 3.71
N LEU A 755 10.13 13.01 3.28
CA LEU A 755 9.39 14.23 2.94
C LEU A 755 8.52 14.10 1.70
N VAL A 756 8.71 13.09 0.83
CA VAL A 756 7.72 12.77 -0.21
C VAL A 756 6.32 12.48 0.38
N THR A 757 6.27 12.01 1.63
CA THR A 757 5.04 11.74 2.40
C THR A 757 4.44 13.04 2.94
N TYR A 758 5.27 13.93 3.48
CA TYR A 758 4.86 15.19 4.11
C TYR A 758 5.62 16.39 3.51
N PRO A 759 5.39 16.73 2.23
CA PRO A 759 6.27 17.62 1.49
C PRO A 759 6.14 19.10 1.84
N LEU A 760 5.02 19.52 2.43
CA LEU A 760 4.73 20.93 2.71
C LEU A 760 4.88 21.30 4.18
N PRO A 761 5.18 22.58 4.48
CA PRO A 761 5.25 23.07 5.85
C PRO A 761 3.94 22.92 6.62
N VAL A 762 4.03 22.58 7.90
CA VAL A 762 2.92 22.50 8.84
C VAL A 762 2.88 23.76 9.70
N GLU A 763 1.85 24.58 9.53
CA GLU A 763 1.67 25.86 10.24
C GLU A 763 1.70 25.76 11.76
N ALA A 764 1.28 24.62 12.32
CA ALA A 764 1.36 24.38 13.76
C ALA A 764 2.79 24.25 14.29
N TYR A 765 3.79 23.98 13.45
CA TYR A 765 5.16 23.62 13.87
C TYR A 765 6.27 24.43 13.19
N GLU A 766 5.97 25.03 12.06
CA GLU A 766 6.96 25.68 11.20
C GLU A 766 6.69 27.20 11.11
N ASP A 767 7.76 27.97 10.98
CA ASP A 767 7.70 29.41 10.72
C ASP A 767 7.22 29.64 9.29
N MET A 768 6.00 30.17 9.15
CA MET A 768 5.40 30.47 7.86
C MET A 768 6.02 31.69 7.19
N GLY A 769 6.69 32.58 7.95
CA GLY A 769 7.38 33.76 7.43
C GLY A 769 8.80 33.50 6.93
N ALA A 770 9.37 32.33 7.29
CA ALA A 770 10.73 31.97 6.90
C ALA A 770 10.90 31.81 5.38
N GLU A 771 12.13 32.09 4.92
CA GLU A 771 12.53 31.88 3.53
C GLU A 771 12.47 30.39 3.15
N VAL A 772 11.87 30.10 2.00
CA VAL A 772 11.74 28.73 1.48
C VAL A 772 13.10 28.18 1.12
N ARG A 773 13.41 27.00 1.65
CA ARG A 773 14.54 26.18 1.21
C ARG A 773 14.00 24.86 0.68
N TRP A 774 14.53 24.38 -0.44
CA TRP A 774 14.09 23.13 -1.07
C TRP A 774 15.04 21.99 -0.71
N VAL A 775 14.50 20.90 -0.19
CA VAL A 775 15.15 19.59 -0.13
C VAL A 775 14.88 18.90 -1.46
N GLU A 776 15.93 18.69 -2.24
CA GLU A 776 15.84 18.13 -3.57
C GLU A 776 17.03 17.20 -3.82
N TRP A 777 16.93 16.36 -4.85
CA TRP A 777 18.12 15.71 -5.37
C TRP A 777 19.02 16.75 -6.04
N ARG A 778 20.31 16.78 -5.66
CA ARG A 778 21.36 17.53 -6.35
C ARG A 778 22.51 16.60 -6.76
N PRO A 779 23.18 16.88 -7.88
CA PRO A 779 24.44 16.23 -8.22
C PRO A 779 25.45 16.39 -7.08
N ARG A 780 26.33 15.39 -6.91
CA ARG A 780 27.49 15.54 -6.04
C ARG A 780 28.33 16.70 -6.58
N ALA A 781 28.63 17.70 -5.75
CA ALA A 781 29.74 18.59 -6.05
C ALA A 781 30.98 17.70 -6.27
N LYS A 782 31.66 17.84 -7.41
CA LYS A 782 32.97 17.19 -7.58
C LYS A 782 33.79 17.60 -6.35
N ALA A 783 34.23 16.62 -5.56
CA ALA A 783 35.21 16.89 -4.53
C ALA A 783 36.39 17.56 -5.24
N THR A 784 36.59 18.84 -4.99
CA THR A 784 37.86 19.49 -5.27
C THR A 784 38.88 18.77 -4.41
N PHE A 785 39.66 17.90 -5.04
CA PHE A 785 40.89 17.37 -4.44
C PHE A 785 41.89 18.50 -4.24
#